data_AF-A0A317WU36-F1
#
_entry.id   AF-A0A317WU36-F1
#
_cell.length_a   1.000
_cell.length_b   1.000
_cell.length_c   1.000
_cell.angle_alpha   90.00
_cell.angle_beta   90.00
_cell.angle_gamma   90.00
#
_symmetry.space_group_name_H-M   'P 1'
#
loop_
_entity.id
_entity.type
_entity.pdbx_description
1 polymer ?
#
loop_
_entity_poly.entity_id
_entity_poly.type
_entity_poly.pdbx_seq_one_letter_code
_entity_poly.pdbx_strand_id
1 'polypeptide(L)'
;MHPAKEGFSALPFFDEFDLSTVDILLISHFHVDHSSALPYVLSKTNFKGRVFMTHATKAIYKWLIQDNVRVSNTASSSDQRTTLYTEHDHLSTLPLIETIDFNTTHTINSIRITPYPAGHVLGAAMFLVSIAGLNILFTGDYSREEDRHLIPAEVPKGVKIDVLITESTFGISSNPPRLEREAALMKAITGVLNRGGRVLMPVFALGRAQELLLILDEYWETHPELQKIPIYYIGNTARRCMVVYQTYIGAMNDNIKRLFRQRMAEAEASGDKSISAGPWDFRFVRSLRSLERFDDVGGCVMLASPGMLQTGTSRELLERWAPNERNGVVMTGYSVEGTMAKQILNEPEQIPAVMSRASTGLVRRVMTGNEDEQKVMIPRRCTVDEISFAAHVDGVENRTFIEEVSAPVVILVHGEKHQMMRLKSKLLSLNADKTVKVKVYTPANCDEVRIPFRKDKIAKVVGKLAQISPPTEEEDGHLMAGVLVQNGFNLSLMAPDDLREYAGLTTTTITCKQHITLSSASMDLIKWALEGTFGAIEEVGNPQQEKIKEEPKADSETPDGEEQEPKEAADEEIPMEDTQTYLVMGCVLLRYYPRTREVELEWEGNMMNDGVADAVMAVLLTVESSPASVKQSAKQNHHHHHHHKHNDTPQLPNPHGYSGPEERFRRLLMMLQAQFGSDITPIERPRLPQDQTTNGKDGKDGETPVKEEEDENEDDFTELEAVELARLHALGMPFPGLEIKVDKHVARIWLEDLEVECANAVLRDRVRVVIERAVETVANMWTEGPLPSAANGEGKEVVKDPSLAKAAAIEADA
;
A
#
# COMPACT_ATOMS: atom_id res chain seq x y z
N MET A 1 -6.81 -23.58 -11.77
CA MET A 1 -8.23 -23.57 -12.21
C MET A 1 -8.92 -24.83 -11.72
N HIS A 2 -10.21 -24.78 -11.40
CA HIS A 2 -10.95 -25.94 -10.92
C HIS A 2 -11.16 -26.98 -12.04
N PRO A 3 -10.68 -28.24 -11.90
CA PRO A 3 -10.63 -29.20 -13.00
C PRO A 3 -11.99 -29.74 -13.45
N ALA A 4 -13.02 -29.65 -12.59
CA ALA A 4 -14.38 -30.10 -12.90
C ALA A 4 -15.33 -28.97 -13.38
N LYS A 5 -14.83 -27.76 -13.59
CA LYS A 5 -15.61 -26.60 -14.04
C LYS A 5 -15.09 -26.11 -15.40
N GLU A 6 -15.93 -25.38 -16.14
CA GLU A 6 -15.61 -24.87 -17.47
C GLU A 6 -15.70 -23.34 -17.55
N GLY A 7 -14.96 -22.75 -18.48
CA GLY A 7 -14.95 -21.30 -18.71
C GLY A 7 -14.57 -20.49 -17.47
N PHE A 8 -15.17 -19.32 -17.31
CA PHE A 8 -14.90 -18.42 -16.18
C PHE A 8 -15.20 -19.04 -14.81
N SER A 9 -16.14 -20.00 -14.74
CA SER A 9 -16.49 -20.66 -13.47
C SER A 9 -15.34 -21.53 -12.89
N ALA A 10 -14.35 -21.86 -13.72
CA ALA A 10 -13.16 -22.60 -13.30
C ALA A 10 -12.06 -21.70 -12.70
N LEU A 11 -12.17 -20.38 -12.86
CA LEU A 11 -11.22 -19.43 -12.27
C LEU A 11 -11.47 -19.28 -10.76
N PRO A 12 -10.43 -18.96 -9.98
CA PRO A 12 -10.60 -18.36 -8.66
C PRO A 12 -11.41 -17.06 -8.72
N PHE A 13 -11.92 -16.63 -7.56
CA PHE A 13 -12.66 -15.37 -7.37
C PHE A 13 -11.72 -14.15 -7.42
N PHE A 14 -11.14 -13.89 -8.59
CA PHE A 14 -10.23 -12.76 -8.82
C PHE A 14 -10.95 -11.40 -8.84
N ASP A 15 -12.28 -11.41 -8.91
CA ASP A 15 -13.17 -10.24 -8.88
C ASP A 15 -13.33 -9.64 -7.47
N GLU A 16 -12.99 -10.39 -6.42
CA GLU A 16 -13.14 -9.97 -5.02
C GLU A 16 -12.01 -9.06 -4.50
N PHE A 17 -10.91 -8.91 -5.26
CA PHE A 17 -9.81 -8.03 -4.88
C PHE A 17 -9.03 -7.51 -6.09
N ASP A 18 -8.44 -6.33 -5.95
CA ASP A 18 -7.67 -5.70 -7.02
C ASP A 18 -6.28 -6.35 -7.18
N LEU A 19 -6.08 -7.10 -8.26
CA LEU A 19 -4.80 -7.74 -8.58
C LEU A 19 -3.66 -6.73 -8.82
N SER A 20 -3.95 -5.46 -9.08
CA SER A 20 -2.91 -4.42 -9.20
C SER A 20 -2.19 -4.14 -7.88
N THR A 21 -2.81 -4.50 -6.75
CA THR A 21 -2.25 -4.34 -5.40
C THR A 21 -1.38 -5.52 -4.96
N VAL A 22 -1.32 -6.60 -5.74
CA VAL A 22 -0.56 -7.81 -5.41
C VAL A 22 0.91 -7.64 -5.81
N ASP A 23 1.81 -7.59 -4.84
CA ASP A 23 3.26 -7.44 -5.07
C ASP A 23 3.91 -8.70 -5.66
N ILE A 24 3.55 -9.87 -5.12
CA ILE A 24 4.23 -11.14 -5.39
C ILE A 24 3.22 -12.27 -5.57
N LEU A 25 3.42 -13.08 -6.61
CA LEU A 25 2.67 -14.30 -6.89
C LEU A 25 3.61 -15.51 -6.87
N LEU A 26 3.38 -16.44 -5.93
CA LEU A 26 4.18 -17.65 -5.76
C LEU A 26 3.42 -18.87 -6.26
N ILE A 27 4.00 -19.62 -7.20
CA ILE A 27 3.40 -20.86 -7.70
C ILE A 27 4.11 -22.05 -7.07
N SER A 28 3.37 -22.83 -6.26
CA SER A 28 3.89 -24.00 -5.53
C SER A 28 4.42 -25.08 -6.47
N HIS A 29 3.63 -25.47 -7.47
CA HIS A 29 3.99 -26.49 -8.44
C HIS A 29 3.15 -26.40 -9.72
N PHE A 30 3.44 -27.28 -10.68
CA PHE A 30 2.93 -27.15 -12.05
C PHE A 30 1.52 -27.71 -12.26
N HIS A 31 0.84 -28.31 -11.28
CA HIS A 31 -0.50 -28.86 -11.54
C HIS A 31 -1.51 -27.78 -11.93
N VAL A 32 -2.57 -28.20 -12.61
CA VAL A 32 -3.54 -27.31 -13.28
C VAL A 32 -4.35 -26.52 -12.25
N ASP A 33 -4.78 -27.15 -11.18
CA ASP A 33 -5.40 -26.52 -10.01
C ASP A 33 -4.57 -25.38 -9.42
N HIS A 34 -3.24 -25.50 -9.39
CA HIS A 34 -2.34 -24.49 -8.81
C HIS A 34 -1.82 -23.43 -9.80
N SER A 35 -1.66 -23.76 -11.08
CA SER A 35 -0.89 -22.90 -12.01
C SER A 35 -1.64 -22.46 -13.27
N SER A 36 -2.73 -23.14 -13.66
CA SER A 36 -3.31 -22.94 -15.00
C SER A 36 -4.07 -21.63 -15.20
N ALA A 37 -4.38 -20.90 -14.12
CA ALA A 37 -4.96 -19.56 -14.23
C ALA A 37 -3.91 -18.48 -14.50
N LEU A 38 -2.62 -18.79 -14.37
CA LEU A 38 -1.54 -17.80 -14.47
C LEU A 38 -1.50 -17.05 -15.82
N PRO A 39 -1.67 -17.68 -17.00
CA PRO A 39 -1.68 -16.93 -18.25
C PRO A 39 -2.83 -15.91 -18.31
N TYR A 40 -3.98 -16.26 -17.74
CA TYR A 40 -5.12 -15.35 -17.62
C TYR A 40 -4.76 -14.16 -16.72
N VAL A 41 -4.20 -14.42 -15.53
CA VAL A 41 -3.75 -13.37 -14.61
C VAL A 41 -2.72 -12.44 -15.25
N LEU A 42 -1.76 -12.96 -16.00
CA LEU A 42 -0.68 -12.13 -16.57
C LEU A 42 -1.05 -11.38 -17.85
N SER A 43 -2.03 -11.88 -18.62
CA SER A 43 -2.38 -11.29 -19.92
C SER A 43 -3.73 -10.60 -19.96
N LYS A 44 -4.66 -10.96 -19.07
CA LYS A 44 -6.07 -10.51 -19.11
C LYS A 44 -6.50 -9.71 -17.87
N THR A 45 -5.62 -9.50 -16.89
CA THR A 45 -5.92 -8.70 -15.70
C THR A 45 -4.93 -7.55 -15.52
N ASN A 46 -5.14 -6.73 -14.50
CA ASN A 46 -4.31 -5.55 -14.16
C ASN A 46 -3.15 -5.88 -13.19
N PHE A 47 -2.78 -7.16 -13.06
CA PHE A 47 -1.67 -7.60 -12.22
C PHE A 47 -0.33 -6.97 -12.67
N LYS A 48 0.43 -6.42 -11.71
CA LYS A 48 1.74 -5.76 -11.96
C LYS A 48 2.87 -6.31 -11.10
N GLY A 49 2.58 -7.31 -10.25
CA GLY A 49 3.54 -7.91 -9.35
C GLY A 49 4.55 -8.83 -10.04
N ARG A 50 5.42 -9.43 -9.22
CA ARG A 50 6.44 -10.39 -9.69
C ARG A 50 5.97 -11.82 -9.46
N VAL A 51 6.26 -12.72 -10.40
CA VAL A 51 5.85 -14.13 -10.33
C VAL A 51 7.06 -15.03 -10.12
N PHE A 52 6.98 -15.98 -9.19
CA PHE A 52 8.05 -16.95 -8.95
C PHE A 52 7.58 -18.40 -9.09
N MET A 53 8.44 -19.19 -9.71
CA MET A 53 8.37 -20.65 -9.80
C MET A 53 9.75 -21.24 -9.53
N THR A 54 9.82 -22.51 -9.12
CA THR A 54 11.10 -23.22 -9.22
C THR A 54 11.48 -23.48 -10.68
N HIS A 55 12.76 -23.73 -10.95
CA HIS A 55 13.27 -23.99 -12.29
C HIS A 55 12.54 -25.15 -13.00
N ALA A 56 12.36 -26.27 -12.29
CA ALA A 56 11.66 -27.43 -12.83
C ALA A 56 10.16 -27.15 -13.06
N THR A 57 9.50 -26.46 -12.12
CA THR A 57 8.09 -26.07 -12.26
C THR A 57 7.87 -25.21 -13.51
N LYS A 58 8.70 -24.18 -13.76
CA LYS A 58 8.59 -23.34 -14.96
C LYS A 58 8.78 -24.12 -16.27
N ALA A 59 9.73 -25.06 -16.30
CA ALA A 59 10.02 -25.87 -17.48
C ALA A 59 8.86 -26.82 -17.83
N ILE A 60 8.25 -27.43 -16.81
CA ILE A 60 7.09 -28.32 -16.98
C ILE A 60 5.83 -27.52 -17.32
N TYR A 61 5.59 -26.43 -16.59
CA TYR A 61 4.48 -25.50 -16.77
C TYR A 61 4.32 -25.08 -18.24
N LYS A 62 5.43 -24.77 -18.92
CA LYS A 62 5.43 -24.43 -20.35
C LYS A 62 4.64 -25.46 -21.17
N TRP A 63 4.99 -26.74 -21.05
CA TRP A 63 4.41 -27.80 -21.87
C TRP A 63 3.02 -28.21 -21.41
N LEU A 64 2.80 -28.25 -20.09
CA LEU A 64 1.52 -28.66 -19.53
C LEU A 64 0.40 -27.69 -19.92
N ILE A 65 0.64 -26.39 -19.80
CA ILE A 65 -0.38 -25.39 -20.13
C ILE A 65 -0.64 -25.32 -21.64
N GLN A 66 0.39 -25.49 -22.48
CA GLN A 66 0.18 -25.62 -23.93
C GLN A 66 -0.75 -26.79 -24.27
N ASP A 67 -0.58 -27.94 -23.62
CA ASP A 67 -1.46 -29.10 -23.83
C ASP A 67 -2.85 -28.86 -23.27
N ASN A 68 -2.97 -28.23 -22.09
CA ASN A 68 -4.26 -27.86 -21.51
C ASN A 68 -5.10 -26.97 -22.44
N VAL A 69 -4.50 -25.94 -23.06
CA VAL A 69 -5.17 -25.06 -24.04
C VAL A 69 -5.63 -25.86 -25.27
N ARG A 70 -4.81 -26.78 -25.77
CA ARG A 70 -5.15 -27.61 -26.95
C ARG A 70 -6.30 -28.58 -26.65
N VAL A 71 -6.26 -29.24 -25.50
CA VAL A 71 -7.32 -30.17 -25.06
C VAL A 71 -8.62 -29.42 -24.82
N SER A 72 -8.57 -28.26 -24.14
CA SER A 72 -9.75 -27.42 -23.90
C SER A 72 -10.40 -26.96 -25.21
N ASN A 73 -9.60 -26.51 -26.19
CA ASN A 73 -10.10 -26.11 -27.51
C ASN A 73 -10.74 -27.25 -28.31
N THR A 74 -10.40 -28.50 -28.02
CA THR A 74 -10.94 -29.68 -28.72
C THR A 74 -12.23 -30.20 -28.06
N ALA A 75 -12.40 -29.95 -26.75
CA ALA A 75 -13.53 -30.45 -25.97
C ALA A 75 -14.79 -29.58 -26.07
N SER A 76 -14.68 -28.29 -26.43
CA SER A 76 -15.83 -27.37 -26.53
C SER A 76 -16.68 -27.69 -27.76
N SER A 77 -17.72 -28.50 -27.58
CA SER A 77 -18.73 -28.84 -28.59
C SER A 77 -19.89 -27.83 -28.68
N SER A 78 -19.84 -26.71 -27.96
CA SER A 78 -20.88 -25.67 -27.96
C SER A 78 -20.44 -24.41 -28.72
N ASP A 79 -21.40 -23.74 -29.37
CA ASP A 79 -21.24 -22.47 -30.10
C ASP A 79 -20.79 -21.28 -29.20
N GLN A 80 -20.64 -21.49 -27.89
CA GLN A 80 -20.07 -20.52 -26.95
C GLN A 80 -18.64 -20.92 -26.56
N ARG A 81 -17.72 -20.65 -27.48
CA ARG A 81 -16.27 -20.88 -27.30
C ARG A 81 -15.66 -19.83 -26.37
N THR A 82 -15.89 -19.90 -25.05
CA THR A 82 -15.23 -19.03 -24.07
C THR A 82 -13.79 -19.51 -23.83
N THR A 83 -12.89 -19.09 -24.71
CA THR A 83 -11.44 -19.29 -24.54
C THR A 83 -10.91 -18.29 -23.51
N LEU A 84 -10.48 -18.77 -22.33
CA LEU A 84 -9.94 -17.90 -21.28
C LEU A 84 -8.62 -17.23 -21.69
N TYR A 85 -7.74 -18.00 -22.35
CA TYR A 85 -6.47 -17.54 -22.88
C TYR A 85 -6.00 -18.49 -23.98
N THR A 86 -5.13 -17.98 -24.86
CA THR A 86 -4.60 -18.72 -26.01
C THR A 86 -3.20 -19.29 -25.75
N GLU A 87 -2.73 -20.17 -26.63
CA GLU A 87 -1.32 -20.63 -26.60
C GLU A 87 -0.36 -19.45 -26.79
N HIS A 88 -0.76 -18.41 -27.54
CA HIS A 88 0.02 -17.19 -27.70
C HIS A 88 0.14 -16.41 -26.40
N ASP A 89 -0.97 -16.22 -25.67
CA ASP A 89 -0.97 -15.55 -24.36
C ASP A 89 -0.06 -16.26 -23.34
N HIS A 90 -0.06 -17.60 -23.34
CA HIS A 90 0.83 -18.37 -22.47
C HIS A 90 2.31 -18.19 -22.84
N LEU A 91 2.64 -18.26 -24.14
CA LEU A 91 4.03 -18.09 -24.59
C LEU A 91 4.55 -16.66 -24.38
N SER A 92 3.69 -15.63 -24.48
CA SER A 92 4.09 -14.24 -24.25
C SER A 92 4.28 -13.91 -22.76
N THR A 93 3.59 -14.63 -21.87
CA THR A 93 3.69 -14.43 -20.41
C THR A 93 4.78 -15.28 -19.74
N LEU A 94 5.24 -16.35 -20.38
CA LEU A 94 6.31 -17.22 -19.85
C LEU A 94 7.62 -16.48 -19.47
N PRO A 95 8.10 -15.46 -20.21
CA PRO A 95 9.28 -14.68 -19.82
C PRO A 95 9.09 -13.84 -18.55
N LEU A 96 7.85 -13.49 -18.18
CA LEU A 96 7.52 -12.71 -16.98
C LEU A 96 7.67 -13.50 -15.67
N ILE A 97 7.80 -14.83 -15.77
CA ILE A 97 7.93 -15.72 -14.63
C ILE A 97 9.41 -15.80 -14.24
N GLU A 98 9.75 -15.44 -13.02
CA GLU A 98 11.10 -15.56 -12.48
C GLU A 98 11.30 -16.94 -11.84
N THR A 99 12.53 -17.46 -11.95
CA THR A 99 12.88 -18.75 -11.35
C THR A 99 13.62 -18.56 -10.04
N ILE A 100 13.28 -19.37 -9.05
CA ILE A 100 13.90 -19.38 -7.72
C ILE A 100 14.45 -20.78 -7.38
N ASP A 101 15.65 -20.82 -6.81
CA ASP A 101 16.30 -22.04 -6.35
C ASP A 101 15.87 -22.42 -4.93
N PHE A 102 15.82 -23.72 -4.66
CA PHE A 102 15.53 -24.24 -3.33
C PHE A 102 16.53 -23.71 -2.29
N ASN A 103 16.04 -23.48 -1.07
CA ASN A 103 16.81 -23.03 0.08
C ASN A 103 17.52 -21.68 -0.12
N THR A 104 17.12 -20.90 -1.12
CA THR A 104 17.66 -19.56 -1.40
C THR A 104 16.65 -18.50 -1.00
N THR A 105 17.06 -17.55 -0.16
CA THR A 105 16.19 -16.46 0.29
C THR A 105 16.24 -15.28 -0.68
N HIS A 106 15.12 -14.98 -1.32
CA HIS A 106 14.94 -13.79 -2.15
C HIS A 106 14.23 -12.70 -1.36
N THR A 107 14.72 -11.45 -1.43
CA THR A 107 14.11 -10.30 -0.77
C THR A 107 13.51 -9.36 -1.80
N ILE A 108 12.22 -9.07 -1.69
CA ILE A 108 11.45 -8.24 -2.63
C ILE A 108 10.59 -7.30 -1.80
N ASN A 109 10.78 -5.98 -1.91
CA ASN A 109 10.04 -4.99 -1.12
C ASN A 109 10.04 -5.33 0.40
N SER A 110 11.19 -5.80 0.91
CA SER A 110 11.36 -6.26 2.31
C SER A 110 10.57 -7.52 2.72
N ILE A 111 9.94 -8.19 1.78
CA ILE A 111 9.36 -9.54 1.93
C ILE A 111 10.44 -10.55 1.57
N ARG A 112 10.77 -11.45 2.50
CA ARG A 112 11.73 -12.53 2.24
C ARG A 112 10.98 -13.81 1.90
N ILE A 113 11.43 -14.49 0.85
CA ILE A 113 10.81 -15.70 0.32
C ILE A 113 11.87 -16.77 0.19
N THR A 114 11.63 -17.93 0.80
CA THR A 114 12.55 -19.09 0.71
C THR A 114 11.74 -20.33 0.34
N PRO A 115 11.97 -20.94 -0.83
CA PRO A 115 11.31 -22.18 -1.22
C PRO A 115 12.04 -23.39 -0.63
N TYR A 116 11.28 -24.32 -0.07
CA TYR A 116 11.72 -25.63 0.40
C TYR A 116 11.10 -26.73 -0.46
N PRO A 117 11.77 -27.87 -0.69
CA PRO A 117 11.19 -28.98 -1.43
C PRO A 117 9.91 -29.50 -0.77
N ALA A 118 8.83 -29.64 -1.55
CA ALA A 118 7.55 -30.18 -1.08
C ALA A 118 7.37 -31.69 -1.36
N GLY A 119 8.33 -32.33 -2.04
CA GLY A 119 8.08 -33.66 -2.61
C GLY A 119 6.95 -33.57 -3.64
N HIS A 120 5.93 -34.42 -3.55
CA HIS A 120 4.71 -34.39 -4.38
C HIS A 120 4.92 -34.53 -5.90
N VAL A 121 5.55 -33.55 -6.57
CA VAL A 121 5.99 -33.58 -7.96
C VAL A 121 7.34 -32.88 -8.14
N LEU A 122 8.03 -33.17 -9.24
CA LEU A 122 9.33 -32.57 -9.54
C LEU A 122 9.25 -31.03 -9.55
N GLY A 123 9.98 -30.37 -8.65
CA GLY A 123 10.02 -28.92 -8.54
C GLY A 123 8.95 -28.32 -7.61
N ALA A 124 8.09 -29.11 -6.98
CA ALA A 124 7.13 -28.59 -6.02
C ALA A 124 7.84 -27.95 -4.82
N ALA A 125 7.31 -26.80 -4.39
CA ALA A 125 7.90 -25.99 -3.33
C ALA A 125 6.88 -25.58 -2.27
N MET A 126 7.30 -25.71 -1.01
CA MET A 126 6.71 -25.01 0.13
C MET A 126 7.40 -23.66 0.25
N PHE A 127 6.65 -22.57 0.37
CA PHE A 127 7.21 -21.22 0.49
C PHE A 127 7.18 -20.74 1.93
N LEU A 128 8.35 -20.46 2.48
CA LEU A 128 8.50 -19.68 3.70
C LEU A 128 8.53 -18.19 3.33
N VAL A 129 7.51 -17.46 3.76
CA VAL A 129 7.36 -16.02 3.55
C VAL A 129 7.56 -15.31 4.89
N SER A 130 8.51 -14.39 4.95
CA SER A 130 8.86 -13.63 6.15
C SER A 130 8.63 -12.14 5.92
N ILE A 131 7.68 -11.55 6.65
CA ILE A 131 7.24 -10.15 6.51
C ILE A 131 7.29 -9.51 7.89
N ALA A 132 8.08 -8.45 8.10
CA ALA A 132 8.34 -7.87 9.43
C ALA A 132 8.74 -8.92 10.50
N GLY A 133 9.30 -10.05 10.04
CA GLY A 133 9.62 -11.23 10.84
C GLY A 133 8.44 -11.91 11.52
N LEU A 134 7.25 -11.83 10.92
CA LEU A 134 6.22 -12.88 10.94
C LEU A 134 6.60 -13.92 9.90
N ASN A 135 6.68 -15.20 10.28
CA ASN A 135 7.03 -16.29 9.38
C ASN A 135 5.81 -17.14 9.03
N ILE A 136 5.45 -17.16 7.75
CA ILE A 136 4.33 -17.91 7.19
C ILE A 136 4.90 -19.03 6.31
N LEU A 137 4.53 -20.28 6.57
CA LEU A 137 4.87 -21.41 5.71
C LEU A 137 3.62 -21.84 4.93
N PHE A 138 3.68 -21.69 3.61
CA PHE A 138 2.66 -22.21 2.69
C PHE A 138 3.16 -23.49 2.03
N THR A 139 2.50 -24.62 2.24
CA THR A 139 2.99 -25.91 1.75
C THR A 139 2.73 -26.14 0.27
N GLY A 140 1.66 -25.54 -0.28
CA GLY A 140 1.05 -26.10 -1.49
C GLY A 140 0.61 -27.55 -1.24
N ASP A 141 0.73 -28.38 -2.28
CA ASP A 141 0.62 -29.84 -2.11
C ASP A 141 1.99 -30.42 -1.82
N TYR A 142 2.06 -31.33 -0.85
CA TYR A 142 3.31 -31.90 -0.36
C TYR A 142 3.16 -33.38 -0.02
N SER A 143 4.28 -34.10 -0.05
CA SER A 143 4.35 -35.51 0.35
C SER A 143 5.53 -35.74 1.28
N ARG A 144 5.33 -36.57 2.29
CA ARG A 144 6.38 -37.00 3.23
C ARG A 144 6.83 -38.44 3.01
N GLU A 145 6.20 -39.15 2.08
CA GLU A 145 6.60 -40.49 1.69
C GLU A 145 7.82 -40.42 0.76
N GLU A 146 8.79 -41.30 1.00
CA GLU A 146 9.94 -41.45 0.09
C GLU A 146 9.50 -42.21 -1.17
N ASP A 147 9.61 -41.53 -2.32
CA ASP A 147 9.35 -42.12 -3.64
C ASP A 147 10.65 -42.65 -4.25
N ARG A 148 10.55 -43.42 -5.36
CA ARG A 148 11.76 -43.84 -6.10
C ARG A 148 12.53 -42.64 -6.64
N HIS A 149 11.88 -41.52 -6.95
CA HIS A 149 12.51 -40.37 -7.62
C HIS A 149 12.48 -39.02 -6.90
N LEU A 150 11.56 -38.78 -5.97
CA LEU A 150 11.45 -37.48 -5.28
C LEU A 150 12.01 -37.53 -3.87
N ILE A 151 12.45 -36.37 -3.41
CA ILE A 151 12.76 -36.11 -2.00
C ILE A 151 11.46 -35.81 -1.24
N PRO A 152 11.29 -36.32 -0.01
CA PRO A 152 10.15 -35.98 0.82
C PRO A 152 10.23 -34.54 1.32
N ALA A 153 9.08 -33.97 1.70
CA ALA A 153 9.00 -32.69 2.37
C ALA A 153 9.56 -32.77 3.80
N GLU A 154 10.36 -31.76 4.18
CA GLU A 154 10.91 -31.60 5.52
C GLU A 154 10.50 -30.26 6.13
N VAL A 155 10.42 -30.20 7.46
CA VAL A 155 10.22 -28.95 8.18
C VAL A 155 11.48 -28.06 8.05
N PRO A 156 11.35 -26.76 7.71
CA PRO A 156 12.46 -25.83 7.69
C PRO A 156 13.26 -25.82 9.00
N LYS A 157 14.55 -26.12 8.93
CA LYS A 157 15.43 -26.22 10.11
C LYS A 157 15.81 -24.83 10.63
N GLY A 158 15.79 -24.65 11.95
CA GLY A 158 16.27 -23.42 12.61
C GLY A 158 15.36 -22.19 12.42
N VAL A 159 14.14 -22.36 11.92
CA VAL A 159 13.17 -21.28 11.73
C VAL A 159 11.89 -21.59 12.49
N LYS A 160 11.47 -20.66 13.36
CA LYS A 160 10.14 -20.73 13.99
C LYS A 160 9.08 -20.27 12.98
N ILE A 161 8.05 -21.08 12.79
CA ILE A 161 6.88 -20.76 11.95
C ILE A 161 5.76 -20.22 12.85
N ASP A 162 5.20 -19.07 12.48
CA ASP A 162 4.09 -18.44 13.21
C ASP A 162 2.74 -18.82 12.62
N VAL A 163 2.66 -18.97 11.30
CA VAL A 163 1.45 -19.38 10.58
C VAL A 163 1.79 -20.49 9.60
N LEU A 164 1.10 -21.61 9.70
CA LEU A 164 1.16 -22.70 8.73
C LEU A 164 -0.10 -22.71 7.87
N ILE A 165 0.04 -22.61 6.55
CA ILE A 165 -1.03 -22.81 5.59
C ILE A 165 -0.76 -24.13 4.87
N THR A 166 -1.59 -25.14 5.12
CA THR A 166 -1.35 -26.51 4.67
C THR A 166 -2.55 -27.11 3.95
N GLU A 167 -2.28 -28.00 2.98
CA GLU A 167 -3.33 -28.77 2.31
C GLU A 167 -4.07 -29.72 3.27
N SER A 168 -5.24 -30.19 2.82
CA SER A 168 -6.10 -31.11 3.58
C SER A 168 -6.79 -32.16 2.70
N THR A 169 -6.18 -32.49 1.55
CA THR A 169 -6.72 -33.34 0.48
C THR A 169 -7.33 -34.66 0.99
N PHE A 170 -6.61 -35.38 1.84
CA PHE A 170 -7.06 -36.67 2.40
C PHE A 170 -7.74 -36.59 3.78
N GLY A 171 -7.83 -35.40 4.37
CA GLY A 171 -8.42 -35.19 5.70
C GLY A 171 -7.76 -36.07 6.76
N ILE A 172 -8.52 -37.04 7.30
CA ILE A 172 -8.04 -38.00 8.31
C ILE A 172 -7.78 -39.40 7.77
N SER A 173 -7.86 -39.58 6.44
CA SER A 173 -7.66 -40.88 5.80
C SER A 173 -6.20 -41.29 5.88
N SER A 174 -5.92 -42.58 6.08
CA SER A 174 -4.56 -43.13 6.10
C SER A 174 -4.35 -44.08 4.96
N ASN A 175 -3.17 -44.06 4.34
CA ASN A 175 -2.81 -45.04 3.32
C ASN A 175 -2.21 -46.30 3.97
N PRO A 176 -2.42 -47.49 3.38
CA PRO A 176 -1.62 -48.66 3.73
C PRO A 176 -0.13 -48.43 3.44
N PRO A 177 0.77 -49.16 4.12
CA PRO A 177 2.20 -49.11 3.87
C PRO A 177 2.55 -49.24 2.37
N ARG A 178 3.59 -48.55 1.92
CA ARG A 178 3.99 -48.52 0.50
C ARG A 178 4.12 -49.90 -0.14
N LEU A 179 4.79 -50.82 0.55
CA LEU A 179 5.01 -52.19 0.06
C LEU A 179 3.70 -52.95 -0.16
N GLU A 180 2.71 -52.75 0.72
CA GLU A 180 1.39 -53.37 0.57
C GLU A 180 0.62 -52.76 -0.60
N ARG A 181 0.74 -51.45 -0.82
CA ARG A 181 0.12 -50.78 -1.98
C ARG A 181 0.75 -51.21 -3.30
N GLU A 182 2.08 -51.37 -3.36
CA GLU A 182 2.76 -51.90 -4.54
C GLU A 182 2.36 -53.35 -4.82
N ALA A 183 2.28 -54.19 -3.77
CA ALA A 183 1.78 -55.56 -3.92
C ALA A 183 0.31 -55.60 -4.38
N ALA A 184 -0.55 -54.73 -3.84
CA ALA A 184 -1.95 -54.61 -4.27
C ALA A 184 -2.05 -54.16 -5.73
N LEU A 185 -1.22 -53.20 -6.14
CA LEU A 185 -1.16 -52.72 -7.53
C LEU A 185 -0.78 -53.85 -8.48
N MET A 186 0.28 -54.59 -8.16
CA MET A 186 0.70 -55.72 -8.98
C MET A 186 -0.36 -56.82 -9.02
N LYS A 187 -1.04 -57.10 -7.90
CA LYS A 187 -2.15 -58.06 -7.84
C LYS A 187 -3.32 -57.66 -8.74
N ALA A 188 -3.71 -56.39 -8.73
CA ALA A 188 -4.77 -55.89 -9.60
C ALA A 188 -4.38 -56.00 -11.09
N ILE A 189 -3.16 -55.57 -11.43
CA ILE A 189 -2.63 -55.62 -12.80
C ILE A 189 -2.55 -57.06 -13.30
N THR A 190 -1.84 -57.93 -12.57
CA THR A 190 -1.65 -59.34 -12.94
C THR A 190 -2.98 -60.10 -13.00
N GLY A 191 -3.94 -59.80 -12.12
CA GLY A 191 -5.29 -60.37 -12.18
C GLY A 191 -6.04 -60.08 -13.49
N VAL A 192 -5.84 -58.89 -14.07
CA VAL A 192 -6.39 -58.51 -15.39
C VAL A 192 -5.62 -59.18 -16.53
N LEU A 193 -4.30 -59.22 -16.44
CA LEU A 193 -3.45 -59.81 -17.47
C LEU A 193 -3.65 -61.33 -17.57
N ASN A 194 -3.81 -62.03 -16.44
CA ASN A 194 -3.99 -63.49 -16.39
C ASN A 194 -5.29 -63.95 -17.07
N ARG A 195 -6.33 -63.11 -17.09
CA ARG A 195 -7.58 -63.37 -17.84
C ARG A 195 -7.55 -62.84 -19.28
N GLY A 196 -6.39 -62.42 -19.77
CA GLY A 196 -6.18 -61.92 -21.14
C GLY A 196 -6.81 -60.54 -21.39
N GLY A 197 -7.00 -59.75 -20.33
CA GLY A 197 -7.55 -58.41 -20.39
C GLY A 197 -6.51 -57.32 -20.58
N ARG A 198 -7.00 -56.09 -20.72
CA ARG A 198 -6.19 -54.86 -20.80
C ARG A 198 -6.36 -54.06 -19.53
N VAL A 199 -5.27 -53.54 -19.01
CA VAL A 199 -5.25 -52.65 -17.85
C VAL A 199 -5.16 -51.21 -18.34
N LEU A 200 -6.16 -50.40 -18.00
CA LEU A 200 -6.09 -48.95 -18.14
C LEU A 200 -5.69 -48.33 -16.79
N MET A 201 -4.64 -47.53 -16.80
CA MET A 201 -4.18 -46.73 -15.67
C MET A 201 -4.29 -45.25 -16.03
N PRO A 202 -5.40 -44.58 -15.68
CA PRO A 202 -5.56 -43.15 -15.93
C PRO A 202 -4.61 -42.38 -15.03
N VAL A 203 -3.68 -41.65 -15.62
CA VAL A 203 -2.67 -40.87 -14.87
C VAL A 203 -2.52 -39.48 -15.48
N PHE A 204 -2.15 -38.50 -14.67
CA PHE A 204 -1.61 -37.27 -15.25
C PHE A 204 -0.31 -37.59 -15.97
N ALA A 205 -0.06 -36.92 -17.10
CA ALA A 205 1.13 -37.18 -17.89
C ALA A 205 2.41 -36.98 -17.04
N LEU A 206 2.37 -36.10 -16.04
CA LEU A 206 3.51 -35.65 -15.25
C LEU A 206 3.22 -35.78 -13.76
N GLY A 207 4.26 -36.02 -12.96
CA GLY A 207 4.16 -36.29 -11.54
C GLY A 207 4.13 -37.79 -11.27
N ARG A 208 2.94 -38.32 -10.93
CA ARG A 208 2.79 -39.72 -10.48
C ARG A 208 3.00 -40.78 -11.55
N ALA A 209 2.81 -40.44 -12.82
CA ALA A 209 3.12 -41.36 -13.91
C ALA A 209 4.58 -41.83 -13.86
N GLN A 210 5.52 -40.94 -13.53
CA GLN A 210 6.95 -41.29 -13.49
C GLN A 210 7.26 -42.30 -12.38
N GLU A 211 6.59 -42.20 -11.23
CA GLU A 211 6.73 -43.17 -10.14
C GLU A 211 6.18 -44.54 -10.55
N LEU A 212 4.98 -44.57 -11.13
CA LEU A 212 4.34 -45.81 -11.58
C LEU A 212 5.15 -46.50 -12.69
N LEU A 213 5.76 -45.72 -13.59
CA LEU A 213 6.64 -46.25 -14.63
C LEU A 213 7.88 -46.92 -14.03
N LEU A 214 8.50 -46.31 -13.01
CA LEU A 214 9.65 -46.92 -12.32
C LEU A 214 9.26 -48.22 -11.60
N ILE A 215 8.11 -48.23 -10.90
CA ILE A 215 7.57 -49.43 -10.24
C ILE A 215 7.36 -50.56 -11.26
N LEU A 216 6.72 -50.25 -12.38
CA LEU A 216 6.38 -51.25 -13.40
C LEU A 216 7.61 -51.78 -14.14
N ASP A 217 8.58 -50.91 -14.48
CA ASP A 217 9.82 -51.32 -15.15
C ASP A 217 10.65 -52.26 -14.25
N GLU A 218 10.77 -51.93 -12.96
CA GLU A 218 11.43 -52.77 -11.95
C GLU A 218 10.72 -54.11 -11.75
N TYR A 219 9.38 -54.10 -11.68
CA TYR A 219 8.60 -55.32 -11.53
C TYR A 219 8.71 -56.23 -12.76
N TRP A 220 8.66 -55.68 -13.97
CA TRP A 220 8.84 -56.45 -15.21
C TRP A 220 10.26 -57.03 -15.35
N GLU A 221 11.28 -56.31 -14.87
CA GLU A 221 12.66 -56.80 -14.86
C GLU A 221 12.80 -58.11 -14.07
N THR A 222 12.08 -58.22 -12.95
CA THR A 222 12.14 -59.37 -12.04
C THR A 222 11.17 -60.51 -12.37
N HIS A 223 10.25 -60.32 -13.32
CA HIS A 223 9.19 -61.28 -13.67
C HIS A 223 9.21 -61.63 -15.17
N PRO A 224 10.05 -62.59 -15.62
CA PRO A 224 10.22 -62.96 -17.02
C PRO A 224 8.92 -63.36 -17.75
N GLU A 225 7.95 -63.92 -17.03
CA GLU A 225 6.65 -64.31 -17.58
C GLU A 225 5.79 -63.13 -18.05
N LEU A 226 6.03 -61.94 -17.49
CA LEU A 226 5.33 -60.69 -17.84
C LEU A 226 6.04 -59.92 -18.94
N GLN A 227 7.32 -60.17 -19.22
CA GLN A 227 8.12 -59.41 -20.19
C GLN A 227 7.58 -59.47 -21.63
N LYS A 228 6.79 -60.49 -21.96
CA LYS A 228 6.07 -60.60 -23.24
C LYS A 228 4.88 -59.65 -23.37
N ILE A 229 4.38 -59.13 -22.26
CA ILE A 229 3.22 -58.23 -22.18
C ILE A 229 3.73 -56.79 -22.22
N PRO A 230 3.34 -55.99 -23.23
CA PRO A 230 3.84 -54.63 -23.35
C PRO A 230 3.20 -53.69 -22.32
N ILE A 231 4.02 -52.80 -21.78
CA ILE A 231 3.57 -51.60 -21.05
C ILE A 231 3.65 -50.43 -22.02
N TYR A 232 2.57 -49.67 -22.11
CA TYR A 232 2.47 -48.48 -22.94
C TYR A 232 2.27 -47.24 -22.07
N TYR A 233 2.93 -46.15 -22.45
CA TYR A 233 2.73 -44.84 -21.87
C TYR A 233 2.40 -43.84 -22.98
N ILE A 234 1.17 -43.31 -22.94
CA ILE A 234 0.64 -42.40 -23.95
C ILE A 234 0.28 -41.04 -23.34
N GLY A 235 0.82 -39.99 -23.94
CA GLY A 235 0.52 -38.61 -23.60
C GLY A 235 1.21 -37.64 -24.55
N ASN A 236 0.50 -36.59 -24.96
CA ASN A 236 1.01 -35.60 -25.93
C ASN A 236 2.32 -34.93 -25.48
N THR A 237 2.44 -34.71 -24.17
CA THR A 237 3.58 -34.01 -23.54
C THR A 237 4.61 -34.96 -22.94
N ALA A 238 4.32 -36.26 -22.87
CA ALA A 238 5.12 -37.30 -22.22
C ALA A 238 6.61 -37.20 -22.58
N ARG A 239 6.93 -37.30 -23.87
CA ARG A 239 8.32 -37.29 -24.36
C ARG A 239 9.06 -35.99 -24.05
N ARG A 240 8.40 -34.84 -24.20
CA ARG A 240 9.05 -33.53 -23.95
C ARG A 240 9.37 -33.36 -22.48
N CYS A 241 8.51 -33.85 -21.62
CA CYS A 241 8.71 -33.73 -20.19
C CYS A 241 9.66 -34.77 -19.62
N MET A 242 9.82 -35.94 -20.26
CA MET A 242 10.90 -36.88 -19.91
C MET A 242 12.27 -36.19 -20.01
N VAL A 243 12.48 -35.35 -21.04
CA VAL A 243 13.71 -34.54 -21.16
C VAL A 243 13.86 -33.60 -19.97
N VAL A 244 12.78 -32.97 -19.49
CA VAL A 244 12.81 -32.10 -18.32
C VAL A 244 13.20 -32.89 -17.06
N TYR A 245 12.60 -34.07 -16.85
CA TYR A 245 12.96 -34.97 -15.76
C TYR A 245 14.43 -35.40 -15.81
N GLN A 246 14.98 -35.61 -17.01
CA GLN A 246 16.40 -35.93 -17.19
C GLN A 246 17.32 -34.74 -16.90
N THR A 247 16.93 -33.53 -17.32
CA THR A 247 17.70 -32.29 -17.04
C THR A 247 17.79 -31.99 -15.55
N TYR A 248 16.70 -32.20 -14.79
CA TYR A 248 16.62 -31.83 -13.38
C TYR A 248 16.90 -33.00 -12.41
N ILE A 249 17.68 -33.99 -12.81
CA ILE A 249 18.12 -35.11 -11.94
C ILE A 249 18.82 -34.59 -10.66
N GLY A 250 19.50 -33.44 -10.72
CA GLY A 250 20.14 -32.82 -9.55
C GLY A 250 19.17 -32.52 -8.39
N ALA A 251 17.89 -32.24 -8.71
CA ALA A 251 16.84 -31.92 -7.74
C ALA A 251 16.10 -33.17 -7.20
N MET A 252 16.43 -34.36 -7.70
CA MET A 252 15.82 -35.63 -7.29
C MET A 252 16.60 -36.29 -6.14
N ASN A 253 16.04 -37.38 -5.61
CA ASN A 253 16.67 -38.13 -4.51
C ASN A 253 17.95 -38.86 -4.95
N ASP A 254 18.67 -39.40 -3.97
CA ASP A 254 19.93 -40.10 -4.22
C ASP A 254 19.74 -41.43 -4.98
N ASN A 255 18.54 -42.02 -4.93
CA ASN A 255 18.25 -43.25 -5.66
C ASN A 255 18.34 -43.04 -7.17
N ILE A 256 17.64 -42.03 -7.69
CA ILE A 256 17.70 -41.70 -9.12
C ILE A 256 19.09 -41.21 -9.54
N LYS A 257 19.78 -40.45 -8.68
CA LYS A 257 21.17 -40.04 -8.96
C LYS A 257 22.12 -41.24 -9.08
N ARG A 258 21.93 -42.28 -8.26
CA ARG A 258 22.67 -43.55 -8.40
C ARG A 258 22.29 -44.29 -9.68
N LEU A 259 21.00 -44.45 -9.95
CA LEU A 259 20.52 -45.14 -11.15
C LEU A 259 21.01 -44.46 -12.43
N PHE A 260 21.02 -43.12 -12.47
CA PHE A 260 21.57 -42.36 -13.58
C PHE A 260 23.06 -42.66 -13.79
N ARG A 261 23.89 -42.61 -12.73
CA ARG A 261 25.32 -42.96 -12.82
C ARG A 261 25.54 -44.39 -13.31
N GLN A 262 24.75 -45.34 -12.81
CA GLN A 262 24.82 -46.74 -13.23
C GLN A 262 24.50 -46.90 -14.72
N ARG A 263 23.36 -46.36 -15.18
CA ARG A 263 22.90 -46.45 -16.58
C ARG A 263 23.88 -45.78 -17.54
N MET A 264 24.46 -44.63 -17.14
CA MET A 264 25.50 -43.95 -17.91
C MET A 264 26.75 -44.83 -18.05
N ALA A 265 27.21 -45.47 -16.97
CA ALA A 265 28.35 -46.38 -17.02
C ALA A 265 28.09 -47.63 -17.89
N GLU A 266 26.88 -48.19 -17.83
CA GLU A 266 26.46 -49.30 -18.70
C GLU A 266 26.47 -48.90 -20.20
N ALA A 267 25.98 -47.71 -20.52
CA ALA A 267 25.99 -47.18 -21.89
C ALA A 267 27.41 -46.92 -22.40
N GLU A 268 28.28 -46.32 -21.57
CA GLU A 268 29.69 -46.14 -21.89
C GLU A 268 30.41 -47.47 -22.14
N ALA A 269 30.15 -48.49 -21.31
CA ALA A 269 30.75 -49.81 -21.44
C ALA A 269 30.27 -50.59 -22.69
N SER A 270 29.00 -50.42 -23.07
CA SER A 270 28.41 -51.06 -24.25
C SER A 270 28.76 -50.34 -25.57
N GLY A 271 29.41 -49.18 -25.50
CA GLY A 271 29.76 -48.38 -26.67
C GLY A 271 28.55 -47.68 -27.32
N ASP A 272 27.38 -47.75 -26.70
CA ASP A 272 26.17 -47.09 -27.16
C ASP A 272 26.21 -45.61 -26.76
N LYS A 273 26.64 -44.75 -27.70
CA LYS A 273 26.66 -43.28 -27.53
C LYS A 273 25.28 -42.64 -27.66
N SER A 274 24.21 -43.39 -27.44
CA SER A 274 22.86 -42.85 -27.38
C SER A 274 22.76 -41.84 -26.23
N ILE A 275 22.29 -40.63 -26.54
CA ILE A 275 21.97 -39.55 -25.59
C ILE A 275 20.86 -39.98 -24.59
N SER A 276 20.25 -41.15 -24.77
CA SER A 276 19.13 -41.67 -24.01
C SER A 276 19.49 -42.39 -22.70
N ALA A 277 20.75 -42.70 -22.42
CA ALA A 277 21.12 -43.47 -21.24
C ALA A 277 20.75 -42.73 -19.93
N GLY A 278 19.70 -43.19 -19.26
CA GLY A 278 19.21 -42.56 -18.06
C GLY A 278 18.12 -43.37 -17.35
N PRO A 279 17.72 -42.93 -16.15
CA PRO A 279 16.70 -43.61 -15.34
C PRO A 279 15.31 -43.58 -15.98
N TRP A 280 15.11 -42.72 -16.98
CA TRP A 280 13.84 -42.53 -17.70
C TRP A 280 13.78 -43.31 -19.02
N ASP A 281 14.82 -44.07 -19.36
CA ASP A 281 14.88 -44.93 -20.55
C ASP A 281 14.42 -46.34 -20.21
N PHE A 282 13.12 -46.52 -20.05
CA PHE A 282 12.53 -47.77 -19.55
C PHE A 282 12.79 -48.95 -20.49
N ARG A 283 13.14 -50.12 -19.93
CA ARG A 283 13.44 -51.34 -20.71
C ARG A 283 12.15 -52.00 -21.21
N PHE A 284 11.10 -51.94 -20.41
CA PHE A 284 9.84 -52.65 -20.65
C PHE A 284 8.67 -51.73 -21.00
N VAL A 285 8.87 -50.40 -20.93
CA VAL A 285 7.82 -49.42 -21.27
C VAL A 285 8.05 -48.78 -22.64
N ARG A 286 7.01 -48.80 -23.46
CA ARG A 286 6.99 -48.20 -24.80
C ARG A 286 6.19 -46.90 -24.79
N SER A 287 6.81 -45.80 -25.23
CA SER A 287 6.10 -44.53 -25.40
C SER A 287 5.30 -44.52 -26.70
N LEU A 288 4.01 -44.18 -26.62
CA LEU A 288 3.13 -44.01 -27.77
C LEU A 288 2.84 -42.52 -28.00
N ARG A 289 2.86 -42.09 -29.27
CA ARG A 289 2.54 -40.72 -29.67
C ARG A 289 1.06 -40.49 -29.97
N SER A 290 0.37 -41.53 -30.45
CA SER A 290 -1.02 -41.49 -30.88
C SER A 290 -1.60 -42.90 -30.78
N LEU A 291 -2.91 -42.97 -30.54
CA LEU A 291 -3.67 -44.21 -30.48
C LEU A 291 -3.75 -44.90 -31.87
N GLU A 292 -3.54 -44.16 -32.97
CA GLU A 292 -3.50 -44.73 -34.32
C GLU A 292 -2.34 -45.72 -34.52
N ARG A 293 -1.27 -45.59 -33.73
CA ARG A 293 -0.10 -46.49 -33.77
C ARG A 293 -0.22 -47.64 -32.77
N PHE A 294 -1.36 -47.75 -32.09
CA PHE A 294 -1.60 -48.76 -31.10
C PHE A 294 -2.43 -49.90 -31.71
N ASP A 295 -1.77 -51.02 -31.96
CA ASP A 295 -2.43 -52.27 -32.32
C ASP A 295 -3.03 -52.90 -31.06
N ASP A 296 -4.35 -52.82 -30.94
CA ASP A 296 -5.10 -53.25 -29.75
C ASP A 296 -5.28 -54.77 -29.66
N VAL A 297 -4.17 -55.51 -29.65
CA VAL A 297 -4.11 -56.97 -29.69
C VAL A 297 -3.48 -57.53 -28.42
N GLY A 298 -4.13 -58.53 -27.83
CA GLY A 298 -3.65 -59.19 -26.61
C GLY A 298 -3.87 -58.38 -25.33
N GLY A 299 -3.23 -58.82 -24.25
CA GLY A 299 -3.20 -58.08 -22.99
C GLY A 299 -2.08 -57.04 -22.99
N CYS A 300 -2.32 -55.90 -22.35
CA CYS A 300 -1.34 -54.85 -22.17
C CYS A 300 -1.64 -54.03 -20.91
N VAL A 301 -0.65 -53.28 -20.45
CA VAL A 301 -0.82 -52.23 -19.43
C VAL A 301 -0.68 -50.87 -20.13
N MET A 302 -1.65 -49.98 -19.94
CA MET A 302 -1.72 -48.70 -20.64
C MET A 302 -1.86 -47.56 -19.64
N LEU A 303 -0.82 -46.75 -19.51
CA LEU A 303 -0.82 -45.50 -18.75
C LEU A 303 -1.20 -44.38 -19.70
N ALA A 304 -2.36 -43.75 -19.47
CA ALA A 304 -2.92 -42.75 -20.38
C ALA A 304 -3.37 -41.49 -19.64
N SER A 305 -3.11 -40.33 -20.25
CA SER A 305 -3.59 -39.03 -19.77
C SER A 305 -4.92 -38.61 -20.41
N PRO A 306 -5.75 -37.81 -19.70
CA PRO A 306 -5.61 -37.30 -18.32
C PRO A 306 -6.06 -38.29 -17.23
N GLY A 307 -5.61 -38.08 -15.99
CA GLY A 307 -5.94 -38.97 -14.86
C GLY A 307 -7.41 -38.95 -14.43
N MET A 308 -8.12 -37.83 -14.66
CA MET A 308 -9.51 -37.66 -14.21
C MET A 308 -10.58 -38.14 -15.22
N LEU A 309 -10.17 -38.72 -16.35
CA LEU A 309 -11.06 -39.33 -17.36
C LEU A 309 -12.12 -38.39 -17.97
N GLN A 310 -11.89 -37.07 -17.98
CA GLN A 310 -12.83 -36.11 -18.57
C GLN A 310 -12.90 -36.22 -20.09
N THR A 311 -11.74 -36.11 -20.73
CA THR A 311 -11.57 -36.08 -22.19
C THR A 311 -10.25 -36.75 -22.58
N GLY A 312 -9.88 -36.73 -23.86
CA GLY A 312 -8.56 -37.19 -24.32
C GLY A 312 -8.40 -38.71 -24.34
N THR A 313 -7.14 -39.17 -24.42
CA THR A 313 -6.81 -40.57 -24.72
C THR A 313 -7.25 -41.54 -23.63
N SER A 314 -7.13 -41.18 -22.36
CA SER A 314 -7.59 -42.05 -21.26
C SER A 314 -9.10 -42.26 -21.30
N ARG A 315 -9.88 -41.23 -21.64
CA ARG A 315 -11.34 -41.32 -21.81
C ARG A 315 -11.72 -42.15 -23.03
N GLU A 316 -11.04 -41.95 -24.17
CA GLU A 316 -11.27 -42.75 -25.38
C GLU A 316 -11.00 -44.24 -25.15
N LEU A 317 -9.90 -44.57 -24.46
CA LEU A 317 -9.57 -45.94 -24.07
C LEU A 317 -10.58 -46.53 -23.08
N LEU A 318 -11.07 -45.73 -22.12
CA LEU A 318 -12.12 -46.16 -21.21
C LEU A 318 -13.38 -46.54 -21.97
N GLU A 319 -13.86 -45.69 -22.87
CA GLU A 319 -15.07 -45.96 -23.68
C GLU A 319 -14.92 -47.24 -24.51
N ARG A 320 -13.71 -47.48 -25.07
CA ARG A 320 -13.39 -48.67 -25.85
C ARG A 320 -13.30 -49.95 -25.02
N TRP A 321 -12.77 -49.86 -23.79
CA TRP A 321 -12.42 -51.04 -22.99
C TRP A 321 -13.41 -51.38 -21.89
N ALA A 322 -14.22 -50.42 -21.43
CA ALA A 322 -15.21 -50.62 -20.38
C ALA A 322 -16.23 -51.75 -20.67
N PRO A 323 -16.71 -51.97 -21.91
CA PRO A 323 -17.68 -53.03 -22.21
C PRO A 323 -17.21 -54.47 -22.03
N ASN A 324 -15.90 -54.71 -21.88
CA ASN A 324 -15.36 -56.07 -21.81
C ASN A 324 -14.94 -56.41 -20.38
N GLU A 325 -15.54 -57.46 -19.82
CA GLU A 325 -15.31 -57.95 -18.45
C GLU A 325 -13.87 -58.43 -18.18
N ARG A 326 -13.13 -58.78 -19.23
CA ARG A 326 -11.73 -59.17 -19.07
C ARG A 326 -10.86 -57.97 -18.73
N ASN A 327 -11.23 -56.76 -19.15
CA ASN A 327 -10.42 -55.57 -18.91
C ASN A 327 -10.53 -55.07 -17.46
N GLY A 328 -9.65 -54.14 -17.08
CA GLY A 328 -9.69 -53.49 -15.77
C GLY A 328 -9.20 -52.04 -15.85
N VAL A 329 -9.75 -51.19 -14.99
CA VAL A 329 -9.32 -49.82 -14.79
C VAL A 329 -8.74 -49.73 -13.37
N VAL A 330 -7.50 -49.27 -13.24
CA VAL A 330 -6.84 -49.09 -11.94
C VAL A 330 -6.61 -47.60 -11.72
N MET A 331 -7.35 -47.02 -10.78
CA MET A 331 -7.25 -45.62 -10.40
C MET A 331 -6.13 -45.47 -9.36
N THR A 332 -5.12 -44.67 -9.69
CA THR A 332 -3.94 -44.48 -8.82
C THR A 332 -3.79 -43.07 -8.25
N GLY A 333 -4.55 -42.10 -8.74
CA GLY A 333 -4.51 -40.71 -8.28
C GLY A 333 -5.75 -40.30 -7.50
N TYR A 334 -5.69 -39.14 -6.85
CA TYR A 334 -6.87 -38.53 -6.23
C TYR A 334 -7.89 -38.12 -7.29
N SER A 335 -9.16 -38.46 -7.05
CA SER A 335 -10.26 -38.17 -7.96
C SER A 335 -11.18 -37.10 -7.36
N VAL A 336 -11.22 -35.93 -8.00
CA VAL A 336 -12.05 -34.80 -7.59
C VAL A 336 -13.53 -35.10 -7.85
N GLU A 337 -14.40 -34.66 -6.94
CA GLU A 337 -15.85 -34.79 -7.10
C GLU A 337 -16.36 -34.12 -8.38
N GLY A 338 -17.37 -34.74 -8.99
CA GLY A 338 -17.89 -34.33 -10.29
C GLY A 338 -17.08 -34.81 -11.50
N THR A 339 -16.00 -35.57 -11.29
CA THR A 339 -15.21 -36.13 -12.40
C THR A 339 -15.61 -37.56 -12.77
N MET A 340 -15.36 -37.99 -14.02
CA MET A 340 -15.58 -39.38 -14.45
C MET A 340 -14.72 -40.37 -13.65
N ALA A 341 -13.50 -39.97 -13.29
CA ALA A 341 -12.64 -40.74 -12.38
C ALA A 341 -13.29 -41.00 -11.03
N LYS A 342 -14.00 -40.02 -10.45
CA LYS A 342 -14.74 -40.24 -9.20
C LYS A 342 -16.02 -41.06 -9.41
N GLN A 343 -16.73 -40.81 -10.51
CA GLN A 343 -17.97 -41.52 -10.83
C GLN A 343 -17.74 -43.02 -11.08
N ILE A 344 -16.66 -43.40 -11.78
CA ILE A 344 -16.40 -44.81 -12.14
C ILE A 344 -16.06 -45.67 -10.91
N LEU A 345 -15.51 -45.08 -9.86
CA LEU A 345 -15.21 -45.76 -8.59
C LEU A 345 -16.46 -46.25 -7.86
N ASN A 346 -17.62 -45.63 -8.12
CA ASN A 346 -18.91 -46.09 -7.61
C ASN A 346 -19.52 -47.23 -8.44
N GLU A 347 -18.75 -47.79 -9.38
CA GLU A 347 -19.12 -48.92 -10.24
C GLU A 347 -20.49 -48.79 -10.94
N PRO A 348 -20.76 -47.69 -11.66
CA PRO A 348 -22.04 -47.53 -12.34
C PRO A 348 -22.22 -48.60 -13.42
N GLU A 349 -23.44 -49.10 -13.63
CA GLU A 349 -23.71 -50.11 -14.67
C GLU A 349 -23.36 -49.61 -16.09
N GLN A 350 -23.52 -48.30 -16.32
CA GLN A 350 -23.24 -47.65 -17.59
C GLN A 350 -22.53 -46.29 -17.38
N ILE A 351 -21.70 -45.92 -18.34
CA ILE A 351 -20.99 -44.63 -18.38
C ILE A 351 -21.40 -43.84 -19.63
N PRO A 352 -21.48 -42.50 -19.56
CA PRO A 352 -21.80 -41.69 -20.73
C PRO A 352 -20.63 -41.68 -21.74
N ALA A 353 -20.91 -41.77 -23.03
CA ALA A 353 -19.93 -41.58 -24.09
C ALA A 353 -19.72 -40.09 -24.39
N VAL A 354 -18.47 -39.65 -24.45
CA VAL A 354 -18.06 -38.27 -24.73
C VAL A 354 -17.23 -38.22 -26.02
N MET A 355 -16.27 -39.13 -26.18
CA MET A 355 -15.32 -39.11 -27.31
C MET A 355 -15.85 -39.86 -28.55
N SER A 356 -16.73 -40.86 -28.37
CA SER A 356 -17.25 -41.71 -29.45
C SER A 356 -18.09 -40.98 -30.52
N ARG A 357 -18.44 -39.70 -30.34
CA ARG A 357 -19.11 -38.87 -31.37
C ARG A 357 -18.16 -38.42 -32.49
N ALA A 358 -16.83 -38.46 -32.29
CA ALA A 358 -15.86 -37.93 -33.26
C ALA A 358 -15.29 -38.96 -34.24
N SER A 359 -15.33 -40.27 -33.93
CA SER A 359 -14.63 -41.31 -34.71
C SER A 359 -15.50 -42.05 -35.73
N THR A 360 -16.84 -41.92 -35.67
CA THR A 360 -17.75 -42.59 -36.60
C THR A 360 -18.36 -41.59 -37.57
N GLY A 361 -17.65 -41.30 -38.67
CA GLY A 361 -18.15 -40.51 -39.80
C GLY A 361 -19.31 -41.13 -40.58
N LEU A 362 -20.17 -41.95 -39.95
CA LEU A 362 -21.21 -42.72 -40.63
C LEU A 362 -22.50 -42.91 -39.82
N VAL A 363 -22.89 -41.97 -38.95
CA VAL A 363 -24.27 -41.93 -38.43
C VAL A 363 -25.00 -40.71 -39.01
N ARG A 364 -25.90 -41.02 -39.94
CA ARG A 364 -26.82 -40.13 -40.64
C ARG A 364 -27.44 -39.12 -39.66
N ARG A 365 -27.27 -37.82 -39.92
CA ARG A 365 -28.08 -36.74 -39.33
C ARG A 365 -29.55 -37.08 -39.56
N VAL A 366 -30.23 -37.60 -38.53
CA VAL A 366 -31.69 -37.49 -38.44
C VAL A 366 -31.93 -36.25 -37.59
N MET A 367 -32.31 -35.16 -38.27
CA MET A 367 -32.80 -33.97 -37.61
C MET A 367 -34.22 -34.25 -37.10
N THR A 368 -34.35 -34.53 -35.81
CA THR A 368 -35.60 -34.35 -35.08
C THR A 368 -35.28 -33.50 -33.87
N GLY A 369 -35.75 -32.24 -33.89
CA GLY A 369 -35.48 -31.22 -32.89
C GLY A 369 -36.25 -31.46 -31.59
N ASN A 370 -35.69 -32.29 -30.71
CA ASN A 370 -35.96 -32.25 -29.28
C ASN A 370 -34.62 -32.10 -28.55
N GLU A 371 -34.49 -31.02 -27.80
CA GLU A 371 -33.31 -30.62 -27.01
C GLU A 371 -33.17 -31.42 -25.71
N ASP A 372 -33.29 -32.75 -25.81
CA ASP A 372 -32.79 -33.68 -24.80
C ASP A 372 -31.75 -34.56 -25.49
N GLU A 373 -30.48 -34.14 -25.43
CA GLU A 373 -29.36 -34.94 -25.93
C GLU A 373 -29.35 -36.31 -25.23
N GLN A 374 -29.88 -37.34 -25.90
CA GLN A 374 -29.69 -38.73 -25.48
C GLN A 374 -28.18 -39.05 -25.52
N LYS A 375 -27.52 -38.84 -24.37
CA LYS A 375 -26.14 -39.24 -24.16
C LYS A 375 -26.05 -40.75 -24.41
N VAL A 376 -25.25 -41.14 -25.40
CA VAL A 376 -24.99 -42.56 -25.68
C VAL A 376 -24.36 -43.16 -24.44
N MET A 377 -24.96 -44.21 -23.89
CA MET A 377 -24.47 -44.89 -22.69
C MET A 377 -23.72 -46.17 -23.07
N ILE A 378 -22.56 -46.38 -22.45
CA ILE A 378 -21.68 -47.54 -22.67
C ILE A 378 -21.76 -48.44 -21.45
N PRO A 379 -22.01 -49.76 -21.60
CA PRO A 379 -22.02 -50.69 -20.47
C PRO A 379 -20.63 -50.79 -19.85
N ARG A 380 -20.56 -50.70 -18.53
CA ARG A 380 -19.33 -50.86 -17.76
C ARG A 380 -19.28 -52.29 -17.22
N ARG A 381 -18.43 -53.13 -17.81
CA ARG A 381 -18.25 -54.54 -17.44
C ARG A 381 -16.86 -54.87 -16.90
N CYS A 382 -15.86 -54.03 -17.14
CA CYS A 382 -14.48 -54.23 -16.68
C CYS A 382 -14.37 -54.38 -15.14
N THR A 383 -13.18 -54.54 -14.56
CA THR A 383 -13.01 -54.28 -13.11
C THR A 383 -12.62 -52.82 -12.88
N VAL A 384 -12.90 -52.28 -11.70
CA VAL A 384 -12.46 -50.94 -11.28
C VAL A 384 -11.83 -51.08 -9.91
N ASP A 385 -10.55 -50.79 -9.81
CA ASP A 385 -9.79 -50.87 -8.55
C ASP A 385 -9.22 -49.49 -8.20
N GLU A 386 -9.28 -49.09 -6.93
CA GLU A 386 -8.63 -47.87 -6.43
C GLU A 386 -7.44 -48.23 -5.55
N ILE A 387 -6.25 -47.81 -5.97
CA ILE A 387 -5.00 -48.06 -5.25
C ILE A 387 -4.21 -46.76 -5.23
N SER A 388 -4.35 -46.00 -4.14
CA SER A 388 -3.80 -44.65 -4.06
C SER A 388 -2.26 -44.64 -4.13
N PHE A 389 -1.73 -43.98 -5.16
CA PHE A 389 -0.35 -43.49 -5.30
C PHE A 389 -0.35 -41.97 -5.46
N ALA A 390 -1.41 -41.31 -4.98
CA ALA A 390 -1.47 -39.86 -4.93
C ALA A 390 -0.38 -39.37 -3.96
N ALA A 391 0.56 -38.55 -4.43
CA ALA A 391 1.66 -38.07 -3.61
C ALA A 391 1.23 -36.86 -2.79
N HIS A 392 0.14 -36.98 -2.04
CA HIS A 392 -0.22 -36.02 -1.00
C HIS A 392 0.02 -36.68 0.35
N VAL A 393 0.18 -35.85 1.37
CA VAL A 393 0.17 -36.35 2.75
C VAL A 393 -1.16 -37.02 3.09
N ASP A 394 -1.07 -38.17 3.74
CA ASP A 394 -2.22 -38.74 4.41
C ASP A 394 -2.52 -38.02 5.75
N GLY A 395 -3.61 -38.39 6.43
CA GLY A 395 -4.01 -37.76 7.67
C GLY A 395 -3.01 -37.95 8.83
N VAL A 396 -2.21 -39.03 8.81
CA VAL A 396 -1.19 -39.30 9.82
C VAL A 396 0.05 -38.45 9.53
N GLU A 397 0.53 -38.46 8.29
CA GLU A 397 1.69 -37.68 7.83
C GLU A 397 1.46 -36.18 8.00
N ASN A 398 0.27 -35.69 7.61
CA ASN A 398 -0.10 -34.28 7.72
C ASN A 398 -0.16 -33.84 9.19
N ARG A 399 -0.75 -34.67 10.06
CA ARG A 399 -0.75 -34.40 11.50
C ARG A 399 0.67 -34.32 12.06
N THR A 400 1.52 -35.31 11.76
CA THR A 400 2.90 -35.34 12.26
C THR A 400 3.69 -34.13 11.75
N PHE A 401 3.49 -33.71 10.51
CA PHE A 401 4.09 -32.48 9.99
C PHE A 401 3.63 -31.23 10.74
N ILE A 402 2.32 -31.07 10.96
CA ILE A 402 1.76 -29.94 11.70
C ILE A 402 2.31 -29.90 13.14
N GLU A 403 2.46 -31.06 13.78
CA GLU A 403 3.05 -31.18 15.12
C GLU A 403 4.54 -30.81 15.15
N GLU A 404 5.32 -31.23 14.16
CA GLU A 404 6.75 -30.89 14.02
C GLU A 404 6.96 -29.40 13.73
N VAL A 405 6.13 -28.80 12.86
CA VAL A 405 6.17 -27.35 12.59
C VAL A 405 5.82 -26.54 13.84
N SER A 406 4.88 -27.06 14.66
CA SER A 406 4.48 -26.47 15.94
C SER A 406 4.05 -25.00 15.82
N ALA A 407 3.39 -24.65 14.71
CA ALA A 407 2.88 -23.30 14.49
C ALA A 407 1.68 -23.00 15.42
N PRO A 408 1.61 -21.80 16.03
CA PRO A 408 0.47 -21.41 16.87
C PRO A 408 -0.82 -21.22 16.06
N VAL A 409 -0.71 -20.93 14.76
CA VAL A 409 -1.85 -20.80 13.84
C VAL A 409 -1.69 -21.75 12.65
N VAL A 410 -2.73 -22.52 12.37
CA VAL A 410 -2.81 -23.45 11.25
C VAL A 410 -4.05 -23.11 10.41
N ILE A 411 -3.89 -22.95 9.11
CA ILE A 411 -4.96 -22.71 8.14
C ILE A 411 -4.99 -23.90 7.19
N LEU A 412 -6.12 -24.61 7.18
CA LEU A 412 -6.33 -25.72 6.27
C LEU A 412 -6.96 -25.19 4.97
N VAL A 413 -6.36 -25.56 3.85
CA VAL A 413 -6.82 -25.25 2.49
C VAL A 413 -6.80 -26.53 1.65
N HIS A 414 -7.17 -26.43 0.38
CA HIS A 414 -7.03 -27.53 -0.61
C HIS A 414 -7.54 -28.88 -0.09
N GLY A 415 -8.84 -28.97 0.16
CA GLY A 415 -9.49 -30.18 0.67
C GLY A 415 -11.00 -30.07 0.62
N GLU A 416 -11.68 -31.22 0.60
CA GLU A 416 -13.13 -31.27 0.65
C GLU A 416 -13.64 -30.83 2.03
N LYS A 417 -14.74 -30.06 2.05
CA LYS A 417 -15.25 -29.37 3.25
C LYS A 417 -15.45 -30.30 4.45
N HIS A 418 -16.08 -31.46 4.27
CA HIS A 418 -16.31 -32.41 5.35
C HIS A 418 -15.00 -33.05 5.84
N GLN A 419 -14.11 -33.48 4.94
CA GLN A 419 -12.81 -34.06 5.32
C GLN A 419 -11.92 -33.03 6.04
N MET A 420 -11.90 -31.79 5.56
CA MET A 420 -11.17 -30.68 6.18
C MET A 420 -11.69 -30.38 7.60
N MET A 421 -13.01 -30.37 7.79
CA MET A 421 -13.62 -30.20 9.12
C MET A 421 -13.31 -31.36 10.08
N ARG A 422 -13.24 -32.60 9.57
CA ARG A 422 -12.82 -33.76 10.36
C ARG A 422 -11.36 -33.64 10.81
N LEU A 423 -10.47 -33.21 9.91
CA LEU A 423 -9.07 -32.96 10.23
C LEU A 423 -8.92 -31.86 11.29
N LYS A 424 -9.64 -30.74 11.13
CA LYS A 424 -9.69 -29.67 12.14
C LYS A 424 -10.09 -30.19 13.51
N SER A 425 -11.20 -30.94 13.61
CA SER A 425 -11.67 -31.51 14.87
C SER A 425 -10.64 -32.45 15.49
N LYS A 426 -9.97 -33.25 14.67
CA LYS A 426 -8.89 -34.14 15.14
C LYS A 426 -7.70 -33.35 15.69
N LEU A 427 -7.24 -32.32 14.98
CA LEU A 427 -6.14 -31.46 15.42
C LEU A 427 -6.49 -30.72 16.72
N LEU A 428 -7.70 -30.19 16.85
CA LEU A 428 -8.15 -29.53 18.08
C LEU A 428 -8.22 -30.51 19.25
N SER A 429 -8.70 -31.73 19.03
CA SER A 429 -8.77 -32.76 20.08
C SER A 429 -7.39 -33.15 20.64
N LEU A 430 -6.38 -33.24 19.77
CA LEU A 430 -5.00 -33.59 20.18
C LEU A 430 -4.26 -32.44 20.85
N ASN A 431 -4.65 -31.20 20.53
CA ASN A 431 -4.04 -30.00 21.12
C ASN A 431 -4.80 -29.49 22.36
N ALA A 432 -5.81 -30.21 22.85
CA ALA A 432 -6.65 -29.77 23.97
C ALA A 432 -5.86 -29.57 25.26
N ASP A 433 -4.86 -30.43 25.51
CA ASP A 433 -4.05 -30.43 26.73
C ASP A 433 -2.79 -29.55 26.62
N LYS A 434 -2.53 -28.92 25.46
CA LYS A 434 -1.35 -28.06 25.29
C LYS A 434 -1.53 -26.74 26.04
N THR A 435 -0.48 -26.33 26.74
CA THR A 435 -0.41 -25.03 27.44
C THR A 435 -0.61 -23.85 26.49
N VAL A 436 -0.04 -23.93 25.29
CA VAL A 436 -0.29 -22.99 24.19
C VAL A 436 -1.31 -23.58 23.24
N LYS A 437 -2.51 -23.00 23.22
CA LYS A 437 -3.59 -23.43 22.34
C LYS A 437 -3.27 -23.11 20.88
N VAL A 438 -3.30 -24.13 20.03
CA VAL A 438 -3.17 -23.99 18.57
C VAL A 438 -4.52 -23.54 17.99
N LYS A 439 -4.52 -22.49 17.17
CA LYS A 439 -5.71 -22.03 16.45
C LYS A 439 -5.75 -22.68 15.07
N VAL A 440 -6.83 -23.40 14.76
CA VAL A 440 -7.00 -24.08 13.47
C VAL A 440 -8.18 -23.46 12.71
N TYR A 441 -7.91 -22.97 11.50
CA TYR A 441 -8.87 -22.32 10.61
C TYR A 441 -9.15 -23.17 9.37
N THR A 442 -10.37 -23.05 8.85
CA THR A 442 -10.89 -23.76 7.66
C THR A 442 -11.76 -22.77 6.87
N PRO A 443 -11.19 -21.67 6.36
CA PRO A 443 -11.96 -20.61 5.71
C PRO A 443 -12.60 -21.14 4.41
N ALA A 444 -13.82 -20.70 4.10
CA ALA A 444 -14.36 -20.87 2.77
C ALA A 444 -13.69 -19.88 1.80
N ASN A 445 -13.96 -20.03 0.51
CA ASN A 445 -13.52 -19.03 -0.47
C ASN A 445 -14.11 -17.65 -0.11
N CYS A 446 -13.29 -16.60 -0.23
CA CYS A 446 -13.62 -15.22 0.11
C CYS A 446 -13.78 -14.92 1.61
N ASP A 447 -13.65 -15.90 2.51
CA ASP A 447 -13.64 -15.64 3.95
C ASP A 447 -12.31 -15.02 4.39
N GLU A 448 -12.37 -13.87 5.05
CA GLU A 448 -11.19 -13.19 5.61
C GLU A 448 -10.79 -13.83 6.96
N VAL A 449 -9.52 -14.24 7.10
CA VAL A 449 -8.96 -14.73 8.37
C VAL A 449 -8.05 -13.68 8.99
N ARG A 450 -8.54 -13.02 10.06
CA ARG A 450 -7.78 -12.00 10.79
C ARG A 450 -6.92 -12.61 11.89
N ILE A 451 -5.60 -12.54 11.71
CA ILE A 451 -4.62 -13.03 12.68
C ILE A 451 -3.87 -11.82 13.25
N PRO A 452 -4.17 -11.39 14.49
CA PRO A 452 -3.47 -10.27 15.09
C PRO A 452 -2.02 -10.67 15.39
N PHE A 453 -1.07 -9.88 14.91
CA PHE A 453 0.34 -10.04 15.19
C PHE A 453 0.88 -8.76 15.80
N ARG A 454 1.39 -8.86 17.04
CA ARG A 454 2.07 -7.76 17.73
C ARG A 454 3.54 -8.10 17.82
N LYS A 455 4.36 -7.22 17.30
CA LYS A 455 5.81 -7.29 17.42
C LYS A 455 6.35 -5.91 17.75
N ASP A 456 7.33 -5.88 18.63
CA ASP A 456 7.97 -4.64 19.00
C ASP A 456 8.75 -4.09 17.80
N LYS A 457 8.50 -2.82 17.48
CA LYS A 457 9.25 -2.09 16.46
C LYS A 457 10.57 -1.67 17.07
N ILE A 458 11.66 -2.32 16.65
CA ILE A 458 13.00 -2.03 17.14
C ILE A 458 13.66 -1.05 16.18
N ALA A 459 13.97 0.15 16.66
CA ALA A 459 14.79 1.12 15.94
C ALA A 459 16.25 0.99 16.39
N LYS A 460 17.19 0.97 15.45
CA LYS A 460 18.62 0.99 15.74
C LYS A 460 19.13 2.42 15.75
N VAL A 461 19.76 2.86 16.83
CA VAL A 461 20.45 4.15 16.86
C VAL A 461 21.78 4.02 16.11
N VAL A 462 22.04 4.92 15.17
CA VAL A 462 23.26 4.94 14.34
C VAL A 462 23.86 6.34 14.27
N GLY A 463 25.14 6.43 13.90
CA GLY A 463 25.85 7.70 13.75
C GLY A 463 26.22 8.35 15.09
N LYS A 464 26.17 9.68 15.15
CA LYS A 464 26.54 10.48 16.33
C LYS A 464 25.65 10.16 17.54
N LEU A 465 24.37 9.90 17.33
CA LEU A 465 23.44 9.56 18.42
C LEU A 465 23.81 8.25 19.12
N ALA A 466 24.53 7.35 18.45
CA ALA A 466 24.98 6.08 19.05
C ALA A 466 26.20 6.26 19.98
N GLN A 467 26.82 7.45 20.02
CA GLN A 467 27.92 7.76 20.94
C GLN A 467 27.41 8.06 22.36
N ILE A 468 26.12 8.37 22.51
CA ILE A 468 25.49 8.60 23.80
C ILE A 468 25.40 7.25 24.53
N SER A 469 25.97 7.18 25.73
CA SER A 469 25.94 5.95 26.53
C SER A 469 24.49 5.60 26.91
N PRO A 470 24.11 4.31 26.86
CA PRO A 470 22.77 3.90 27.27
C PRO A 470 22.56 4.24 28.76
N PRO A 471 21.36 4.71 29.15
CA PRO A 471 21.07 5.02 30.55
C PRO A 471 21.20 3.76 31.42
N THR A 472 21.80 3.91 32.60
CA THR A 472 21.83 2.88 33.64
C THR A 472 20.45 2.72 34.29
N GLU A 473 20.15 1.53 34.86
CA GLU A 473 18.82 1.20 35.42
C GLU A 473 18.30 2.16 36.51
N GLU A 474 19.15 3.05 37.03
CA GLU A 474 18.85 4.01 38.10
C GLU A 474 18.64 5.47 37.62
N GLU A 475 18.87 5.78 36.33
CA GLU A 475 18.70 7.13 35.76
C GLU A 475 17.47 7.22 34.84
N ASP A 476 16.67 8.28 34.99
CA ASP A 476 15.62 8.61 34.02
C ASP A 476 16.26 8.80 32.63
N GLY A 477 15.72 8.09 31.62
CA GLY A 477 16.33 8.02 30.30
C GLY A 477 16.53 9.39 29.64
N HIS A 478 17.70 9.61 29.06
CA HIS A 478 18.01 10.82 28.31
C HIS A 478 17.09 10.95 27.08
N LEU A 479 16.47 12.13 26.91
CA LEU A 479 15.65 12.42 25.73
C LEU A 479 16.53 12.40 24.47
N MET A 480 16.29 11.44 23.58
CA MET A 480 16.99 11.34 22.30
C MET A 480 16.14 11.92 21.17
N ALA A 481 16.58 13.05 20.60
CA ALA A 481 15.98 13.66 19.43
C ALA A 481 16.78 13.26 18.17
N GLY A 482 16.08 12.86 17.12
CA GLY A 482 16.69 12.44 15.86
C GLY A 482 15.66 12.18 14.78
N VAL A 483 16.14 11.88 13.58
CA VAL A 483 15.31 11.51 12.44
C VAL A 483 15.20 10.00 12.39
N LEU A 484 13.96 9.50 12.41
CA LEU A 484 13.67 8.08 12.28
C LEU A 484 13.49 7.74 10.79
N VAL A 485 14.44 6.99 10.24
CA VAL A 485 14.42 6.52 8.86
C VAL A 485 13.89 5.09 8.81
N GLN A 486 12.87 4.86 7.99
CA GLN A 486 12.31 3.54 7.73
C GLN A 486 12.74 3.05 6.34
N ASN A 487 13.55 1.99 6.29
CA ASN A 487 13.84 1.25 5.06
C ASN A 487 13.14 -0.11 5.11
N GLY A 488 11.98 -0.19 4.46
CA GLY A 488 11.13 -1.37 4.55
C GLY A 488 10.56 -1.55 5.96
N PHE A 489 10.96 -2.62 6.64
CA PHE A 489 10.60 -2.87 8.05
C PHE A 489 11.72 -2.51 9.04
N ASN A 490 12.90 -2.13 8.56
CA ASN A 490 14.01 -1.73 9.42
C ASN A 490 13.90 -0.25 9.77
N LEU A 491 13.95 0.05 11.06
CA LEU A 491 13.93 1.41 11.59
C LEU A 491 15.31 1.77 12.09
N SER A 492 15.80 2.95 11.68
CA SER A 492 17.07 3.50 12.14
C SER A 492 16.85 4.93 12.63
N LEU A 493 17.33 5.23 13.84
CA LEU A 493 17.30 6.58 14.42
C LEU A 493 18.68 7.20 14.27
N MET A 494 18.77 8.38 13.66
CA MET A 494 20.04 9.05 13.37
C MET A 494 19.94 10.56 13.53
N ALA A 495 21.07 11.25 13.68
CA ALA A 495 21.09 12.71 13.65
C ALA A 495 20.80 13.21 12.22
N PRO A 496 20.25 14.44 12.05
CA PRO A 496 20.03 15.02 10.72
C PRO A 496 21.30 15.06 9.86
N ASP A 497 22.46 15.32 10.45
CA ASP A 497 23.76 15.34 9.77
C ASP A 497 24.15 13.99 9.16
N ASP A 498 23.71 12.90 9.79
CA ASP A 498 24.09 11.53 9.47
C ASP A 498 23.22 10.93 8.35
N LEU A 499 22.13 11.61 7.96
CA LEU A 499 21.19 11.17 6.91
C LEU A 499 21.89 10.88 5.58
N ARG A 500 22.85 11.72 5.20
CA ARG A 500 23.56 11.57 3.93
C ARG A 500 24.43 10.32 3.90
N GLU A 501 25.12 10.04 5.00
CA GLU A 501 26.06 8.93 5.10
C GLU A 501 25.34 7.58 5.28
N TYR A 502 24.32 7.53 6.14
CA TYR A 502 23.65 6.28 6.52
C TYR A 502 22.36 5.99 5.75
N ALA A 503 21.63 7.01 5.28
CA ALA A 503 20.37 6.84 4.54
C ALA A 503 20.49 7.22 3.06
N GLY A 504 21.62 7.81 2.62
CA GLY A 504 21.78 8.33 1.27
C GLY A 504 20.85 9.52 0.95
N LEU A 505 20.26 10.13 1.98
CA LEU A 505 19.34 11.25 1.86
C LEU A 505 20.12 12.56 2.03
N THR A 506 20.11 13.40 1.00
CA THR A 506 20.68 14.74 1.09
C THR A 506 19.73 15.67 1.82
N THR A 507 20.20 16.30 2.89
CA THR A 507 19.50 17.41 3.52
C THR A 507 19.72 18.68 2.71
N THR A 508 18.70 19.52 2.61
CA THR A 508 18.79 20.84 1.98
C THR A 508 18.04 21.82 2.86
N THR A 509 18.72 22.90 3.24
CA THR A 509 18.11 24.02 3.95
C THR A 509 17.67 25.05 2.92
N ILE A 510 16.42 25.49 3.02
CA ILE A 510 15.88 26.56 2.16
C ILE A 510 16.05 27.87 2.93
N THR A 511 16.87 28.78 2.42
CA THR A 511 16.98 30.14 2.97
C THR A 511 16.06 31.07 2.19
N CYS A 512 15.15 31.71 2.90
CA CYS A 512 14.23 32.71 2.36
C CYS A 512 14.82 34.11 2.56
N LYS A 513 14.66 34.97 1.55
CA LYS A 513 15.08 36.37 1.60
C LYS A 513 14.00 37.27 1.04
N GLN A 514 13.67 38.31 1.78
CA GLN A 514 12.73 39.34 1.33
C GLN A 514 13.39 40.71 1.41
N HIS A 515 13.35 41.46 0.31
CA HIS A 515 13.83 42.83 0.25
C HIS A 515 12.64 43.79 0.25
N ILE A 516 12.70 44.82 1.08
CA ILE A 516 11.67 45.84 1.23
C ILE A 516 12.35 47.20 1.32
N THR A 517 11.91 48.18 0.54
CA THR A 517 12.39 49.57 0.65
C THR A 517 11.41 50.37 1.50
N LEU A 518 11.89 50.96 2.59
CA LEU A 518 11.06 51.77 3.49
C LEU A 518 11.38 53.26 3.29
N SER A 519 10.41 54.03 2.81
CA SER A 519 10.60 55.43 2.43
C SER A 519 10.50 56.41 3.60
N SER A 520 9.77 56.08 4.66
CA SER A 520 9.35 57.01 5.72
C SER A 520 9.80 56.57 7.12
N ALA A 521 9.93 55.27 7.36
CA ALA A 521 10.36 54.74 8.66
C ALA A 521 11.87 54.92 8.87
N SER A 522 12.28 55.55 9.98
CA SER A 522 13.68 55.54 10.43
C SER A 522 14.01 54.24 11.14
N MET A 523 15.30 53.89 11.21
CA MET A 523 15.75 52.68 11.89
C MET A 523 15.41 52.66 13.38
N ASP A 524 15.49 53.80 14.07
CA ASP A 524 15.07 53.91 15.48
C ASP A 524 13.60 53.56 15.69
N LEU A 525 12.75 53.96 14.75
CA LEU A 525 11.32 53.68 14.79
C LEU A 525 11.01 52.21 14.47
N ILE A 526 11.74 51.64 13.51
CA ILE A 526 11.69 50.21 13.19
C ILE A 526 12.11 49.38 14.42
N LYS A 527 13.23 49.74 15.05
CA LYS A 527 13.73 49.10 16.27
C LYS A 527 12.71 49.17 17.40
N TRP A 528 12.18 50.35 17.69
CA TRP A 528 11.16 50.53 18.72
C TRP A 528 9.90 49.68 18.47
N ALA A 529 9.42 49.60 17.23
CA ALA A 529 8.23 48.83 16.90
C ALA A 529 8.46 47.32 16.96
N LEU A 530 9.63 46.85 16.53
CA LEU A 530 10.02 45.44 16.65
C LEU A 530 10.23 45.05 18.11
N GLU A 531 10.88 45.89 18.91
CA GLU A 531 11.05 45.66 20.34
C GLU A 531 9.71 45.64 21.10
N GLY A 532 8.78 46.50 20.70
CA GLY A 532 7.42 46.52 21.23
C GLY A 532 6.59 45.28 20.91
N THR A 533 6.90 44.59 19.81
CA THR A 533 6.13 43.41 19.34
C THR A 533 6.77 42.09 19.75
N PHE A 534 8.11 41.98 19.67
CA PHE A 534 8.85 40.74 19.86
C PHE A 534 9.72 40.70 21.13
N GLY A 535 9.75 41.79 21.91
CA GLY A 535 10.68 41.94 23.02
C GLY A 535 12.08 42.35 22.54
N ALA A 536 13.10 42.22 23.38
CA ALA A 536 14.46 42.66 23.03
C ALA A 536 14.97 41.96 21.75
N ILE A 537 15.37 42.74 20.75
CA ILE A 537 16.01 42.25 19.52
C ILE A 537 17.52 42.34 19.65
N GLU A 538 18.24 41.33 19.16
CA GLU A 538 19.71 41.27 19.30
C GLU A 538 20.38 42.03 18.16
N GLU A 539 21.27 42.96 18.48
CA GLU A 539 22.08 43.64 17.47
C GLU A 539 23.31 42.80 17.13
N VAL A 540 23.36 42.30 15.90
CA VAL A 540 24.46 41.47 15.42
C VAL A 540 25.51 42.40 14.82
N GLY A 541 26.62 42.58 15.55
CA GLY A 541 27.74 43.40 15.10
C GLY A 541 28.26 42.97 13.72
N ASN A 542 28.67 43.95 12.91
CA ASN A 542 29.11 43.76 11.54
C ASN A 542 30.31 42.78 11.48
N PRO A 543 30.25 41.65 10.74
CA PRO A 543 31.31 40.62 10.75
C PRO A 543 32.64 41.06 10.09
N GLN A 544 32.76 42.31 9.63
CA GLN A 544 33.96 42.82 8.97
C GLN A 544 34.98 43.51 9.89
N GLN A 545 34.71 43.68 11.20
CA GLN A 545 35.64 44.38 12.11
C GLN A 545 36.53 43.48 13.00
N GLU A 546 36.45 42.15 12.93
CA GLU A 546 37.28 41.25 13.76
C GLU A 546 38.56 40.72 13.07
N LYS A 547 39.13 41.44 12.10
CA LYS A 547 40.40 41.03 11.45
C LYS A 547 41.46 42.11 11.35
N ILE A 548 41.57 43.06 12.29
CA ILE A 548 42.81 43.83 12.43
C ILE A 548 43.05 44.16 13.92
N LYS A 549 43.77 43.27 14.61
CA LYS A 549 44.77 43.61 15.65
C LYS A 549 45.29 42.32 16.27
N GLU A 550 46.46 41.89 15.84
CA GLU A 550 47.56 41.39 16.68
C GLU A 550 48.73 40.98 15.77
N GLU A 551 49.83 41.74 15.81
CA GLU A 551 51.19 41.22 15.99
C GLU A 551 52.23 42.37 16.10
N PRO A 552 53.41 42.13 16.71
CA PRO A 552 54.12 43.11 17.54
C PRO A 552 55.26 43.87 16.83
N LYS A 553 55.72 44.94 17.49
CA LYS A 553 56.89 45.75 17.12
C LYS A 553 58.19 44.91 17.05
N ALA A 554 58.96 45.11 15.98
CA ALA A 554 60.41 44.93 15.96
C ALA A 554 61.07 45.92 14.98
N ASP A 555 62.24 46.42 15.39
CA ASP A 555 63.02 47.51 14.80
C ASP A 555 63.62 47.21 13.41
N SER A 556 63.78 48.25 12.57
CA SER A 556 65.04 48.57 11.85
C SER A 556 64.92 49.78 10.90
N GLU A 557 65.79 50.76 11.15
CA GLU A 557 66.60 51.62 10.26
C GLU A 557 66.12 52.06 8.84
N THR A 558 66.24 53.37 8.63
CA THR A 558 66.13 54.23 7.41
C THR A 558 67.18 53.94 6.30
N PRO A 559 67.30 54.69 5.15
CA PRO A 559 66.57 55.87 4.62
C PRO A 559 66.25 55.81 3.10
N ASP A 560 65.81 56.96 2.56
CA ASP A 560 65.68 57.42 1.15
C ASP A 560 64.20 57.55 0.73
N GLY A 561 63.65 58.72 0.39
CA GLY A 561 64.22 59.98 -0.06
C GLY A 561 63.54 60.33 -1.38
N GLU A 562 62.53 61.21 -1.37
CA GLU A 562 62.23 62.16 -2.46
C GLU A 562 61.01 63.03 -2.12
N GLU A 563 61.20 64.33 -2.32
CA GLU A 563 60.23 65.42 -2.15
C GLU A 563 59.22 65.45 -3.31
N GLN A 564 57.95 65.79 -3.03
CA GLN A 564 57.16 66.62 -3.95
C GLN A 564 55.97 67.33 -3.27
N GLU A 565 55.76 68.55 -3.76
CA GLU A 565 55.01 69.72 -3.30
C GLU A 565 53.48 69.59 -3.06
N PRO A 566 52.86 70.58 -2.38
CA PRO A 566 51.51 70.45 -1.82
C PRO A 566 50.42 70.76 -2.87
N LYS A 567 49.31 70.02 -2.83
CA LYS A 567 48.06 70.40 -3.48
C LYS A 567 46.92 70.45 -2.47
N GLU A 568 46.51 71.69 -2.26
CA GLU A 568 45.20 72.24 -1.90
C GLU A 568 44.12 71.28 -1.39
N ALA A 569 43.62 71.65 -0.21
CA ALA A 569 42.42 71.14 0.42
C ALA A 569 41.17 71.45 -0.41
N ALA A 570 40.43 70.41 -0.79
CA ALA A 570 39.00 70.48 -1.03
C ALA A 570 38.40 69.11 -0.74
N ASP A 571 37.24 69.15 -0.09
CA ASP A 571 36.27 68.09 0.20
C ASP A 571 36.39 67.44 1.59
N GLU A 572 35.58 67.96 2.51
CA GLU A 572 35.18 67.30 3.75
C GLU A 572 34.43 66.00 3.40
N GLU A 573 35.06 64.85 3.60
CA GLU A 573 34.37 63.55 3.56
C GLU A 573 33.39 63.44 4.74
N ILE A 574 32.11 63.28 4.41
CA ILE A 574 31.05 62.96 5.39
C ILE A 574 31.25 61.50 5.85
N PRO A 575 31.20 61.19 7.17
CA PRO A 575 31.37 59.82 7.68
C PRO A 575 30.30 58.85 7.14
N MET A 576 30.71 57.65 6.71
CA MET A 576 29.82 56.55 6.31
C MET A 576 29.06 55.98 7.52
N GLU A 577 27.73 55.92 7.48
CA GLU A 577 26.93 55.13 8.43
C GLU A 577 26.97 53.64 8.01
N ASP A 578 27.38 52.77 8.93
CA ASP A 578 27.49 51.33 8.72
C ASP A 578 26.11 50.63 8.64
N THR A 579 26.02 49.54 7.86
CA THR A 579 24.84 48.66 7.80
C THR A 579 24.53 48.10 9.19
N GLN A 580 23.26 48.19 9.61
CA GLN A 580 22.82 47.69 10.91
C GLN A 580 22.12 46.35 10.74
N THR A 581 22.47 45.35 11.55
CA THR A 581 21.89 44.01 11.49
C THR A 581 21.28 43.62 12.83
N TYR A 582 20.05 43.12 12.80
CA TYR A 582 19.30 42.69 13.98
C TYR A 582 18.83 41.25 13.81
N LEU A 583 18.82 40.50 14.89
CA LEU A 583 18.25 39.16 14.97
C LEU A 583 16.97 39.22 15.81
N VAL A 584 15.86 38.89 15.17
CA VAL A 584 14.53 38.88 15.78
C VAL A 584 14.17 37.44 16.14
N MET A 585 13.81 37.20 17.41
CA MET A 585 13.41 35.89 17.93
C MET A 585 14.40 34.75 17.68
N GLY A 586 15.68 35.07 17.43
CA GLY A 586 16.72 34.08 17.15
C GLY A 586 16.65 33.43 15.77
N CYS A 587 15.70 33.83 14.89
CA CYS A 587 15.44 33.11 13.64
C CYS A 587 15.29 33.98 12.39
N VAL A 588 14.98 35.28 12.53
CA VAL A 588 14.87 36.22 11.39
C VAL A 588 15.95 37.28 11.51
N LEU A 589 16.85 37.33 10.53
CA LEU A 589 17.85 38.37 10.39
C LEU A 589 17.25 39.55 9.62
N LEU A 590 17.37 40.74 10.17
CA LEU A 590 16.98 42.00 9.56
C LEU A 590 18.23 42.85 9.31
N ARG A 591 18.55 43.14 8.05
CA ARG A 591 19.63 44.05 7.66
C ARG A 591 19.05 45.35 7.15
N TYR A 592 19.40 46.47 7.77
CA TYR A 592 19.02 47.81 7.34
C TYR A 592 20.20 48.51 6.69
N TYR A 593 19.99 49.02 5.48
CA TYR A 593 20.98 49.76 4.69
C TYR A 593 20.62 51.26 4.71
N PRO A 594 21.28 52.11 5.54
CA PRO A 594 20.89 53.51 5.74
C PRO A 594 20.89 54.34 4.45
N ARG A 595 21.83 54.05 3.53
CA ARG A 595 22.00 54.79 2.26
C ARG A 595 20.85 54.58 1.28
N THR A 596 20.33 53.36 1.16
CA THR A 596 19.26 52.99 0.23
C THR A 596 17.89 52.92 0.91
N ARG A 597 17.86 52.96 2.25
CA ARG A 597 16.69 52.68 3.09
C ARG A 597 16.06 51.31 2.78
N GLU A 598 16.88 50.37 2.36
CA GLU A 598 16.46 48.99 2.12
C GLU A 598 16.56 48.19 3.42
N VAL A 599 15.57 47.34 3.63
CA VAL A 599 15.54 46.30 4.65
C VAL A 599 15.56 44.95 3.95
N GLU A 600 16.54 44.13 4.28
CA GLU A 600 16.59 42.72 3.91
C GLU A 600 16.20 41.87 5.12
N LEU A 601 15.19 41.03 4.97
CA LEU A 601 14.86 39.96 5.90
C LEU A 601 15.43 38.65 5.37
N GLU A 602 16.14 37.89 6.19
CA GLU A 602 16.71 36.59 5.87
C GLU A 602 16.36 35.58 6.98
N TRP A 603 15.78 34.44 6.62
CA TRP A 603 15.45 33.37 7.56
C TRP A 603 15.51 31.98 6.90
N GLU A 604 15.60 30.94 7.72
CA GLU A 604 15.44 29.56 7.24
C GLU A 604 13.95 29.23 7.07
N GLY A 605 13.54 28.86 5.86
CA GLY A 605 12.16 28.57 5.49
C GLY A 605 11.61 27.34 6.20
N ASN A 606 10.75 27.57 7.17
CA ASN A 606 9.96 26.56 7.86
C ASN A 606 8.75 27.23 8.53
N MET A 607 7.71 26.44 8.83
CA MET A 607 6.42 26.95 9.30
C MET A 607 6.51 27.87 10.54
N MET A 608 7.51 27.67 11.42
CA MET A 608 7.69 28.52 12.59
C MET A 608 8.37 29.84 12.23
N ASN A 609 9.48 29.78 11.49
CA ASN A 609 10.24 30.96 11.09
C ASN A 609 9.47 31.82 10.08
N ASP A 610 8.71 31.20 9.17
CA ASP A 610 7.86 31.90 8.20
C ASP A 610 6.81 32.76 8.93
N GLY A 611 6.16 32.23 9.97
CA GLY A 611 5.22 32.99 10.78
C GLY A 611 5.86 34.16 11.52
N VAL A 612 7.11 34.01 12.00
CA VAL A 612 7.86 35.12 12.60
C VAL A 612 8.24 36.15 11.55
N ALA A 613 8.71 35.71 10.38
CA ALA A 613 9.08 36.60 9.27
C ALA A 613 7.88 37.41 8.77
N ASP A 614 6.71 36.78 8.61
CA ASP A 614 5.46 37.45 8.26
C ASP A 614 5.04 38.49 9.29
N ALA A 615 5.16 38.17 10.58
CA ALA A 615 4.88 39.13 11.64
C ALA A 615 5.86 40.31 11.62
N VAL A 616 7.16 40.07 11.41
CA VAL A 616 8.18 41.11 11.26
C VAL A 616 7.86 42.00 10.05
N MET A 617 7.52 41.40 8.91
CA MET A 617 7.11 42.15 7.71
C MET A 617 5.86 43.00 7.96
N ALA A 618 4.86 42.46 8.63
CA ALA A 618 3.63 43.18 8.97
C ALA A 618 3.94 44.41 9.84
N VAL A 619 4.82 44.28 10.83
CA VAL A 619 5.28 45.41 11.65
C VAL A 619 5.98 46.45 10.79
N LEU A 620 6.93 46.05 9.94
CA LEU A 620 7.68 46.98 9.07
C LEU A 620 6.75 47.77 8.14
N LEU A 621 5.82 47.10 7.47
CA LEU A 621 4.84 47.74 6.59
C LEU A 621 3.89 48.67 7.36
N THR A 622 3.52 48.29 8.59
CA THR A 622 2.68 49.11 9.46
C THR A 622 3.40 50.39 9.88
N VAL A 623 4.67 50.29 10.28
CA VAL A 623 5.50 51.44 10.67
C VAL A 623 5.67 52.41 9.49
N GLU A 624 5.87 51.92 8.28
CA GLU A 624 5.95 52.76 7.08
C GLU A 624 4.65 53.53 6.83
N SER A 625 3.49 52.91 7.08
CA SER A 625 2.16 53.52 6.89
C SER A 625 1.71 54.43 8.03
N SER A 626 2.45 54.50 9.14
CA SER A 626 2.06 55.25 10.34
C SER A 626 2.12 56.78 10.14
N PRO A 627 1.10 57.55 10.57
CA PRO A 627 1.10 59.02 10.50
C PRO A 627 2.25 59.69 11.26
N ALA A 628 2.83 59.01 12.25
CA ALA A 628 3.99 59.49 13.01
C ALA A 628 5.27 59.48 12.17
N SER A 629 5.47 58.43 11.37
CA SER A 629 6.60 58.28 10.43
C SER A 629 6.57 59.35 9.36
N VAL A 630 5.39 59.59 8.76
CA VAL A 630 5.19 60.61 7.71
C VAL A 630 5.43 62.04 8.22
N LYS A 631 5.06 62.35 9.48
CA LYS A 631 5.30 63.66 10.11
C LYS A 631 6.79 63.93 10.41
N GLN A 632 7.59 62.89 10.63
CA GLN A 632 9.05 63.03 10.80
C GLN A 632 9.75 63.21 9.44
N SER A 633 9.36 62.46 8.41
CA SER A 633 9.89 62.60 7.03
C SER A 633 9.64 63.99 6.45
N ALA A 634 8.48 64.60 6.73
CA ALA A 634 8.13 65.94 6.25
C ALA A 634 8.97 67.08 6.88
N LYS A 635 9.69 66.83 7.98
CA LYS A 635 10.52 67.84 8.65
C LYS A 635 11.96 67.91 8.13
N GLN A 636 12.43 66.93 7.35
CA GLN A 636 13.82 66.90 6.87
C GLN A 636 14.06 67.62 5.52
N ASN A 637 13.03 68.20 4.89
CA ASN A 637 13.17 68.97 3.63
C ASN A 637 13.17 70.50 3.88
N HIS A 638 14.25 71.04 4.44
CA HIS A 638 14.56 72.46 4.31
C HIS A 638 16.07 72.67 4.10
N HIS A 639 16.45 73.18 2.92
CA HIS A 639 17.32 74.35 2.68
C HIS A 639 17.95 74.29 1.28
N HIS A 640 17.51 75.17 0.36
CA HIS A 640 18.37 76.15 -0.34
C HIS A 640 17.50 77.05 -1.23
N HIS A 641 17.63 78.36 -1.03
CA HIS A 641 16.90 79.43 -1.72
C HIS A 641 17.31 79.58 -3.18
N HIS A 642 16.34 79.80 -4.09
CA HIS A 642 16.43 80.91 -5.04
C HIS A 642 15.04 81.35 -5.53
N HIS A 643 14.83 82.67 -5.51
CA HIS A 643 13.65 83.39 -6.00
C HIS A 643 13.40 83.13 -7.48
N HIS A 644 12.19 82.70 -7.87
CA HIS A 644 11.48 83.18 -9.07
C HIS A 644 9.98 82.88 -8.95
N LYS A 645 9.15 83.88 -9.31
CA LYS A 645 7.70 83.78 -9.46
C LYS A 645 7.36 82.84 -10.63
N HIS A 646 6.55 81.81 -10.42
CA HIS A 646 5.43 81.43 -11.30
C HIS A 646 4.53 80.35 -10.66
N ASN A 647 3.29 80.36 -11.12
CA ASN A 647 2.08 79.62 -10.74
C ASN A 647 2.16 78.08 -10.61
N ASP A 648 1.19 77.58 -9.84
CA ASP A 648 0.49 76.29 -9.95
C ASP A 648 1.27 74.98 -9.76
N THR A 649 1.29 74.50 -8.51
CA THR A 649 1.25 73.06 -8.21
C THR A 649 0.19 72.82 -7.13
N PRO A 650 -0.81 71.96 -7.37
CA PRO A 650 -1.81 71.65 -6.34
C PRO A 650 -1.13 70.90 -5.19
N GLN A 651 -1.37 71.32 -3.96
CA GLN A 651 -1.18 70.41 -2.82
C GLN A 651 -2.10 69.22 -3.05
N LEU A 652 -1.54 68.05 -3.39
CA LEU A 652 -2.31 66.81 -3.40
C LEU A 652 -2.80 66.58 -1.96
N PRO A 653 -4.12 66.55 -1.71
CA PRO A 653 -4.64 66.19 -0.40
C PRO A 653 -4.15 64.78 -0.07
N ASN A 654 -3.73 64.53 1.18
CA ASN A 654 -3.48 63.17 1.64
C ASN A 654 -4.73 62.33 1.33
N PRO A 655 -4.65 61.28 0.48
CA PRO A 655 -5.81 60.46 0.11
C PRO A 655 -6.41 59.71 1.30
N HIS A 656 -5.74 59.71 2.46
CA HIS A 656 -6.20 59.11 3.71
C HIS A 656 -6.38 60.14 4.84
N GLY A 657 -6.37 61.45 4.54
CA GLY A 657 -6.50 62.51 5.54
C GLY A 657 -7.91 62.67 6.12
N TYR A 658 -8.94 62.19 5.42
CA TYR A 658 -10.34 62.15 5.86
C TYR A 658 -10.94 60.77 5.55
N SER A 659 -10.80 59.81 6.47
CA SER A 659 -11.49 58.53 6.39
C SER A 659 -12.93 58.68 6.91
N GLY A 660 -13.94 58.31 6.11
CA GLY A 660 -15.32 58.22 6.57
C GLY A 660 -15.51 57.13 7.64
N PRO A 661 -16.64 57.09 8.37
CA PRO A 661 -16.85 56.13 9.45
C PRO A 661 -16.78 54.66 9.01
N GLU A 662 -17.26 54.34 7.81
CA GLU A 662 -17.16 52.99 7.23
C GLU A 662 -15.71 52.57 6.94
N GLU A 663 -14.89 53.49 6.45
CA GLU A 663 -13.47 53.23 6.15
C GLU A 663 -12.66 53.05 7.43
N ARG A 664 -12.99 53.80 8.50
CA ARG A 664 -12.41 53.59 9.84
C ARG A 664 -12.76 52.22 10.40
N PHE A 665 -14.03 51.83 10.28
CA PHE A 665 -14.50 50.52 10.72
C PHE A 665 -13.84 49.38 9.93
N ARG A 666 -13.64 49.54 8.62
CA ARG A 666 -12.92 48.58 7.79
C ARG A 666 -11.46 48.42 8.24
N ARG A 667 -10.76 49.50 8.58
CA ARG A 667 -9.38 49.46 9.09
C ARG A 667 -9.28 48.78 10.46
N LEU A 668 -10.25 49.05 11.33
CA LEU A 668 -10.38 48.36 12.62
C LEU A 668 -10.53 46.83 12.42
N LEU A 669 -11.41 46.42 11.50
CA LEU A 669 -11.58 45.01 11.15
C LEU A 669 -10.29 44.39 10.61
N MET A 670 -9.54 45.08 9.75
CA MET A 670 -8.26 44.57 9.24
C MET A 670 -7.25 44.31 10.38
N MET A 671 -7.15 45.20 11.35
CA MET A 671 -6.27 45.02 12.52
C MET A 671 -6.68 43.84 13.39
N LEU A 672 -7.98 43.67 13.63
CA LEU A 672 -8.48 42.56 14.41
C LEU A 672 -8.33 41.22 13.67
N GLN A 673 -8.53 41.20 12.35
CA GLN A 673 -8.35 40.01 11.53
C GLN A 673 -6.89 39.54 11.50
N ALA A 674 -5.94 40.48 11.45
CA ALA A 674 -4.52 40.15 11.53
C ALA A 674 -4.12 39.51 12.88
N GLN A 675 -4.83 39.83 13.96
CA GLN A 675 -4.51 39.34 15.31
C GLN A 675 -5.29 38.09 15.73
N PHE A 676 -6.52 37.93 15.25
CA PHE A 676 -7.45 36.91 15.70
C PHE A 676 -8.01 36.00 14.59
N GLY A 677 -7.64 36.24 13.33
CA GLY A 677 -8.13 35.47 12.17
C GLY A 677 -9.40 36.07 11.53
N SER A 678 -9.92 35.40 10.50
CA SER A 678 -11.01 35.91 9.66
C SER A 678 -12.41 35.86 10.30
N ASP A 679 -12.58 35.13 11.42
CA ASP A 679 -13.88 34.86 12.05
C ASP A 679 -14.32 36.01 12.98
N ILE A 680 -14.62 37.16 12.37
CA ILE A 680 -15.08 38.37 13.03
C ILE A 680 -16.38 38.85 12.36
N THR A 681 -17.45 39.00 13.13
CA THR A 681 -18.78 39.39 12.62
C THR A 681 -19.34 40.61 13.36
N PRO A 682 -19.98 41.57 12.67
CA PRO A 682 -20.61 42.72 13.33
C PRO A 682 -21.85 42.30 14.13
N ILE A 683 -22.08 42.98 15.25
CA ILE A 683 -23.30 42.85 16.07
C ILE A 683 -24.29 43.87 15.56
N GLU A 684 -25.44 43.41 15.03
CA GLU A 684 -26.44 44.27 14.39
C GLU A 684 -27.43 44.92 15.38
N ARG A 685 -27.57 44.36 16.59
CA ARG A 685 -28.52 44.86 17.60
C ARG A 685 -27.82 45.58 18.76
N PRO A 686 -28.26 46.80 19.14
CA PRO A 686 -27.65 47.55 20.23
C PRO A 686 -28.05 46.99 21.61
N ARG A 687 -27.28 47.34 22.65
CA ARG A 687 -27.61 47.03 24.04
C ARG A 687 -28.59 48.08 24.56
N LEU A 688 -29.76 47.65 25.03
CA LEU A 688 -30.74 48.56 25.65
C LEU A 688 -30.37 48.85 27.13
N PRO A 689 -30.52 50.09 27.61
CA PRO A 689 -30.27 50.43 29.01
C PRO A 689 -31.22 49.69 29.97
N GLN A 690 -30.70 48.89 30.89
CA GLN A 690 -31.48 48.26 31.96
C GLN A 690 -31.68 49.23 33.13
N ASP A 691 -32.78 49.99 33.15
CA ASP A 691 -33.36 50.52 34.39
C ASP A 691 -34.78 51.06 34.17
N GLN A 692 -35.79 50.20 34.36
CA GLN A 692 -37.09 50.51 34.96
C GLN A 692 -38.00 49.27 35.03
N THR A 693 -37.73 48.37 35.98
CA THR A 693 -38.76 47.66 36.77
C THR A 693 -38.09 46.93 37.93
N THR A 694 -38.09 47.54 39.11
CA THR A 694 -37.80 46.86 40.38
C THR A 694 -39.12 46.41 41.03
N ASN A 695 -39.26 45.12 41.37
CA ASN A 695 -39.59 44.68 42.74
C ASN A 695 -39.67 43.15 42.92
N GLY A 696 -38.64 42.60 43.59
CA GLY A 696 -38.75 41.69 44.74
C GLY A 696 -39.24 40.24 44.55
N LYS A 697 -38.34 39.26 44.73
CA LYS A 697 -38.23 38.40 45.94
C LYS A 697 -37.27 37.23 45.74
N ASP A 698 -36.60 36.87 46.83
CA ASP A 698 -35.65 35.77 47.02
C ASP A 698 -36.20 34.36 46.72
N GLY A 699 -35.31 33.47 46.26
CA GLY A 699 -35.21 32.09 46.78
C GLY A 699 -35.42 30.91 45.82
N LYS A 700 -34.31 30.23 45.50
CA LYS A 700 -34.08 28.77 45.32
C LYS A 700 -34.95 27.88 44.38
N ASP A 701 -34.18 27.08 43.64
CA ASP A 701 -34.39 25.69 43.17
C ASP A 701 -35.51 25.35 42.16
N GLY A 702 -35.09 24.77 41.02
CA GLY A 702 -35.74 23.60 40.41
C GLY A 702 -36.79 23.79 39.30
N GLU A 703 -36.46 23.19 38.13
CA GLU A 703 -37.36 22.61 37.10
C GLU A 703 -38.39 23.50 36.36
N THR A 704 -38.23 23.54 35.03
CA THR A 704 -39.26 23.78 33.97
C THR A 704 -40.51 22.90 34.15
N PRO A 705 -41.68 23.17 33.50
CA PRO A 705 -41.95 24.04 32.34
C PRO A 705 -43.25 24.89 32.42
N VAL A 706 -43.50 25.79 31.45
CA VAL A 706 -44.75 25.92 30.64
C VAL A 706 -44.73 27.23 29.82
N LYS A 707 -45.34 27.10 28.63
CA LYS A 707 -45.57 27.98 27.49
C LYS A 707 -46.44 29.23 27.74
N GLU A 708 -46.24 30.20 26.82
CA GLU A 708 -47.25 31.08 26.20
C GLU A 708 -47.82 32.23 27.05
N GLU A 709 -47.09 33.35 27.14
CA GLU A 709 -47.59 34.74 27.16
C GLU A 709 -46.46 35.71 26.70
N GLU A 710 -46.11 35.72 25.41
CA GLU A 710 -45.19 36.70 24.81
C GLU A 710 -45.69 37.05 23.40
N ASP A 711 -46.67 37.96 23.30
CA ASP A 711 -47.09 38.54 22.00
C ASP A 711 -47.53 40.02 22.12
N GLU A 712 -47.39 40.67 23.29
CA GLU A 712 -47.72 42.09 23.46
C GLU A 712 -46.51 43.01 23.77
N ASN A 713 -45.27 42.47 23.83
CA ASN A 713 -44.06 43.23 24.20
C ASN A 713 -42.97 43.29 23.10
N GLU A 714 -43.10 42.59 21.96
CA GLU A 714 -42.06 42.63 20.90
C GLU A 714 -42.06 43.94 20.10
N ASP A 715 -43.24 44.55 19.89
CA ASP A 715 -43.37 45.78 19.08
C ASP A 715 -42.74 47.00 19.78
N ASP A 716 -42.91 47.16 21.10
CA ASP A 716 -42.29 48.26 21.87
C ASP A 716 -40.76 48.10 21.98
N PHE A 717 -40.26 46.86 22.01
CA PHE A 717 -38.82 46.58 22.11
C PHE A 717 -38.08 46.92 20.80
N THR A 718 -38.69 46.62 19.65
CA THR A 718 -38.12 46.91 18.33
C THR A 718 -38.07 48.41 18.03
N GLU A 719 -39.04 49.19 18.53
CA GLU A 719 -39.03 50.65 18.38
C GLU A 719 -37.90 51.30 19.22
N LEU A 720 -37.66 50.81 20.44
CA LEU A 720 -36.54 51.23 21.29
C LEU A 720 -35.17 50.85 20.69
N GLU A 721 -35.03 49.65 20.12
CA GLU A 721 -33.81 49.23 19.42
C GLU A 721 -33.51 50.13 18.20
N ALA A 722 -34.53 50.51 17.43
CA ALA A 722 -34.36 51.38 16.27
C ALA A 722 -33.93 52.82 16.65
N VAL A 723 -34.47 53.35 17.75
CA VAL A 723 -34.08 54.67 18.29
C VAL A 723 -32.62 54.64 18.75
N GLU A 724 -32.21 53.58 19.43
CA GLU A 724 -30.84 53.45 19.94
C GLU A 724 -29.82 53.23 18.81
N LEU A 725 -30.15 52.41 17.81
CA LEU A 725 -29.32 52.24 16.62
C LEU A 725 -29.12 53.57 15.87
N ALA A 726 -30.18 54.37 15.75
CA ALA A 726 -30.11 55.70 15.14
C ALA A 726 -29.19 56.65 15.92
N ARG A 727 -29.16 56.56 17.26
CA ARG A 727 -28.24 57.32 18.12
C ARG A 727 -26.78 56.92 17.87
N LEU A 728 -26.49 55.62 17.82
CA LEU A 728 -25.14 55.10 17.57
C LEU A 728 -24.64 55.51 16.18
N HIS A 729 -25.49 55.42 15.15
CA HIS A 729 -25.16 55.88 13.80
C HIS A 729 -24.87 57.38 13.75
N ALA A 730 -25.60 58.19 14.52
CA ALA A 730 -25.35 59.64 14.61
C ALA A 730 -24.00 59.98 15.27
N LEU A 731 -23.46 59.10 16.12
CA LEU A 731 -22.11 59.21 16.68
C LEU A 731 -21.02 58.74 15.70
N GLY A 732 -21.42 58.18 14.56
CA GLY A 732 -20.56 57.66 13.50
C GLY A 732 -20.44 56.13 13.50
N MET A 733 -20.94 55.41 14.51
CA MET A 733 -20.79 53.95 14.62
C MET A 733 -21.60 53.22 13.55
N PRO A 734 -21.00 52.47 12.60
CA PRO A 734 -21.76 51.71 11.61
C PRO A 734 -22.47 50.49 12.21
N PHE A 735 -21.93 49.95 13.31
CA PHE A 735 -22.50 48.83 14.04
C PHE A 735 -22.30 49.03 15.55
N PRO A 736 -23.24 48.56 16.39
CA PRO A 736 -23.10 48.59 17.86
C PRO A 736 -21.90 47.83 18.42
N GLY A 737 -21.45 46.76 17.77
CA GLY A 737 -20.42 45.88 18.30
C GLY A 737 -19.80 44.90 17.30
N LEU A 738 -18.88 44.08 17.78
CA LEU A 738 -18.19 43.02 17.03
C LEU A 738 -18.14 41.72 17.85
N GLU A 739 -18.28 40.58 17.19
CA GLU A 739 -18.08 39.25 17.77
C GLU A 739 -16.84 38.62 17.13
N ILE A 740 -15.86 38.21 17.96
CA ILE A 740 -14.63 37.53 17.57
C ILE A 740 -14.67 36.10 18.07
N LYS A 741 -14.47 35.12 17.18
CA LYS A 741 -14.42 33.71 17.53
C LYS A 741 -12.99 33.16 17.40
N VAL A 742 -12.46 32.62 18.50
CA VAL A 742 -11.15 31.95 18.53
C VAL A 742 -11.34 30.56 19.13
N ASP A 743 -11.15 29.53 18.29
CA ASP A 743 -11.47 28.13 18.58
C ASP A 743 -12.93 27.93 19.06
N LYS A 744 -13.10 27.62 20.35
CA LYS A 744 -14.38 27.39 21.02
C LYS A 744 -14.86 28.58 21.85
N HIS A 745 -14.11 29.68 21.87
CA HIS A 745 -14.41 30.85 22.68
C HIS A 745 -14.89 32.01 21.81
N VAL A 746 -15.86 32.76 22.33
CA VAL A 746 -16.47 33.91 21.67
C VAL A 746 -16.26 35.13 22.54
N ALA A 747 -15.74 36.21 21.97
CA ALA A 747 -15.58 37.50 22.61
C ALA A 747 -16.44 38.54 21.89
N ARG A 748 -17.33 39.21 22.63
CA ARG A 748 -18.20 40.29 22.12
C ARG A 748 -17.65 41.62 22.58
N ILE A 749 -17.58 42.58 21.66
CA ILE A 749 -17.00 43.90 21.85
C ILE A 749 -18.11 44.91 21.58
N TRP A 750 -18.37 45.80 22.52
CA TRP A 750 -19.28 46.94 22.34
C TRP A 750 -18.48 48.19 21.99
N LEU A 751 -18.78 48.84 20.87
CA LEU A 751 -17.90 49.86 20.30
C LEU A 751 -18.06 51.26 20.91
N GLU A 752 -19.13 51.48 21.69
CA GLU A 752 -19.39 52.75 22.37
C GLU A 752 -18.46 52.95 23.57
N ASP A 753 -18.29 51.92 24.40
CA ASP A 753 -17.51 51.93 25.64
C ASP A 753 -16.27 51.02 25.60
N LEU A 754 -16.08 50.28 24.50
CA LEU A 754 -15.04 49.27 24.32
C LEU A 754 -15.13 48.13 25.36
N GLU A 755 -16.32 47.87 25.91
CA GLU A 755 -16.54 46.75 26.82
C GLU A 755 -16.39 45.41 26.08
N VAL A 756 -15.63 44.47 26.66
CA VAL A 756 -15.40 43.13 26.10
C VAL A 756 -15.99 42.07 27.01
N GLU A 757 -16.98 41.34 26.49
CA GLU A 757 -17.62 40.20 27.12
C GLU A 757 -17.04 38.89 26.57
N CYS A 758 -16.41 38.09 27.41
CA CYS A 758 -15.95 36.76 27.04
C CYS A 758 -15.88 35.84 28.26
N ALA A 759 -16.32 34.58 28.11
CA ALA A 759 -16.28 33.57 29.16
C ALA A 759 -14.84 33.19 29.58
N ASN A 760 -13.86 33.42 28.69
CA ASN A 760 -12.44 33.17 28.97
C ASN A 760 -11.75 34.48 29.33
N ALA A 761 -11.31 34.61 30.58
CA ALA A 761 -10.68 35.82 31.10
C ALA A 761 -9.40 36.22 30.33
N VAL A 762 -8.59 35.24 29.90
CA VAL A 762 -7.34 35.51 29.15
C VAL A 762 -7.64 36.05 27.77
N LEU A 763 -8.63 35.47 27.07
CA LEU A 763 -9.05 35.95 25.76
C LEU A 763 -9.70 37.33 25.87
N ARG A 764 -10.54 37.56 26.89
CA ARG A 764 -11.17 38.85 27.19
C ARG A 764 -10.12 39.96 27.33
N ASP A 765 -9.10 39.73 28.17
CA ASP A 765 -8.09 40.75 28.47
C ASP A 765 -7.19 41.00 27.25
N ARG A 766 -6.86 39.95 26.48
CA ARG A 766 -6.14 40.08 25.20
C ARG A 766 -6.93 40.87 24.16
N VAL A 767 -8.21 40.56 23.97
CA VAL A 767 -9.08 41.27 23.02
C VAL A 767 -9.25 42.73 23.43
N ARG A 768 -9.42 43.01 24.73
CA ARG A 768 -9.50 44.38 25.28
C ARG A 768 -8.26 45.21 24.94
N VAL A 769 -7.07 44.69 25.22
CA VAL A 769 -5.82 45.43 24.95
C VAL A 769 -5.65 45.70 23.44
N VAL A 770 -5.96 44.71 22.60
CA VAL A 770 -5.83 44.85 21.15
C VAL A 770 -6.86 45.84 20.59
N ILE A 771 -8.12 45.82 21.05
CA ILE A 771 -9.14 46.75 20.56
C ILE A 771 -8.84 48.19 21.00
N GLU A 772 -8.45 48.42 22.25
CA GLU A 772 -8.07 49.76 22.75
C GLU A 772 -6.95 50.36 21.89
N ARG A 773 -5.93 49.56 21.57
CA ARG A 773 -4.81 50.00 20.72
C ARG A 773 -5.20 50.16 19.26
N ALA A 774 -6.00 49.27 18.70
CA ALA A 774 -6.46 49.38 17.32
C ALA A 774 -7.30 50.66 17.13
N VAL A 775 -8.17 51.00 18.09
CA VAL A 775 -8.98 52.22 18.06
C VAL A 775 -8.13 53.49 18.16
N GLU A 776 -7.10 53.52 19.03
CA GLU A 776 -6.13 54.62 19.07
C GLU A 776 -5.43 54.82 17.71
N THR A 777 -5.15 53.74 17.00
CA THR A 777 -4.41 53.76 15.73
C THR A 777 -5.26 54.23 14.55
N VAL A 778 -6.60 54.11 14.62
CA VAL A 778 -7.54 54.51 13.56
C VAL A 778 -7.99 55.99 13.65
N ALA A 779 -7.56 56.73 14.68
CA ALA A 779 -7.85 58.15 14.97
C ALA A 779 -9.34 58.52 15.20
N ASN A 780 -9.65 59.04 16.40
CA ASN A 780 -10.94 59.57 16.89
C ASN A 780 -12.19 58.95 16.24
N MET A 781 -12.48 57.69 16.59
CA MET A 781 -13.62 57.01 15.98
C MET A 781 -14.94 57.78 16.22
N TRP A 782 -15.23 58.25 17.44
CA TRP A 782 -16.52 58.88 17.79
C TRP A 782 -16.33 60.26 18.46
N THR A 783 -17.16 61.25 18.11
CA THR A 783 -17.06 62.63 18.60
C THR A 783 -17.63 62.81 20.02
N GLU A 784 -16.87 63.42 20.92
CA GLU A 784 -17.35 63.86 22.24
C GLU A 784 -18.25 65.11 22.13
N GLY A 785 -19.56 64.97 22.37
CA GLY A 785 -20.46 66.01 22.90
C GLY A 785 -20.70 67.32 22.08
N PRO A 786 -21.78 68.07 22.37
CA PRO A 786 -22.42 68.94 21.36
C PRO A 786 -22.03 70.43 21.44
N LEU A 787 -22.13 71.15 20.29
CA LEU A 787 -22.56 72.57 20.07
C LEU A 787 -21.91 73.19 18.78
N PRO A 788 -22.38 74.30 18.17
CA PRO A 788 -23.60 75.10 18.41
C PRO A 788 -24.49 75.31 17.15
N SER A 789 -25.68 75.87 17.38
CA SER A 789 -26.67 76.24 16.36
C SER A 789 -26.25 77.42 15.46
N ALA A 790 -26.59 77.35 14.17
CA ALA A 790 -26.82 78.52 13.32
C ALA A 790 -27.61 78.17 12.03
N ALA A 791 -28.88 78.59 12.03
CA ALA A 791 -29.67 79.22 10.96
C ALA A 791 -29.65 78.74 9.49
N ASN A 792 -30.86 78.34 9.06
CA ASN A 792 -31.59 78.63 7.81
C ASN A 792 -31.04 78.19 6.44
N GLY A 793 -31.85 77.38 5.75
CA GLY A 793 -31.79 77.24 4.28
C GLY A 793 -32.62 76.05 3.76
N GLU A 794 -33.79 76.36 3.22
CA GLU A 794 -34.83 75.50 2.63
C GLU A 794 -34.37 74.33 1.73
N GLY A 795 -35.01 73.17 1.94
CA GLY A 795 -35.67 72.30 0.95
C GLY A 795 -34.93 71.81 -0.31
N LYS A 796 -34.69 70.49 -0.41
CA LYS A 796 -35.16 69.66 -1.53
C LYS A 796 -34.94 68.16 -1.32
N GLU A 797 -35.94 67.40 -1.74
CA GLU A 797 -36.04 65.94 -1.72
C GLU A 797 -35.00 65.23 -2.62
N VAL A 798 -34.51 64.12 -2.06
CA VAL A 798 -34.23 62.79 -2.65
C VAL A 798 -34.31 62.63 -4.17
N VAL A 799 -33.19 62.16 -4.76
CA VAL A 799 -33.21 61.15 -5.84
C VAL A 799 -32.14 60.09 -5.53
N LYS A 800 -32.61 58.86 -5.28
CA LYS A 800 -31.83 57.62 -5.23
C LYS A 800 -31.62 57.13 -6.67
N ASP A 801 -30.40 56.73 -7.03
CA ASP A 801 -30.14 55.90 -8.22
C ASP A 801 -29.44 54.59 -7.78
N PRO A 802 -30.09 53.41 -7.93
CA PRO A 802 -29.54 52.13 -7.53
C PRO A 802 -28.93 51.40 -8.74
N SER A 803 -27.61 51.37 -8.84
CA SER A 803 -26.92 50.39 -9.68
C SER A 803 -25.59 49.97 -9.07
N LEU A 804 -25.56 48.77 -8.48
CA LEU A 804 -24.38 47.89 -8.33
C LEU A 804 -24.79 46.61 -7.59
N ALA A 805 -25.58 45.79 -8.28
CA ALA A 805 -25.80 44.39 -7.95
C ALA A 805 -25.57 43.58 -9.23
N LYS A 806 -24.32 43.11 -9.44
CA LYS A 806 -23.91 41.95 -10.28
C LYS A 806 -22.40 41.98 -10.51
N ALA A 807 -21.65 41.28 -9.66
CA ALA A 807 -20.31 40.76 -9.99
C ALA A 807 -19.92 39.72 -8.92
N ALA A 808 -20.52 38.54 -8.97
CA ALA A 808 -20.09 37.38 -8.18
C ALA A 808 -20.41 36.10 -8.97
N ALA A 809 -19.52 35.77 -9.91
CA ALA A 809 -19.31 34.44 -10.46
C ALA A 809 -18.05 34.49 -11.33
N ILE A 810 -17.27 33.41 -11.30
CA ILE A 810 -16.00 33.16 -12.02
C ILE A 810 -14.75 33.56 -11.21
N GLU A 811 -14.21 32.62 -10.44
CA GLU A 811 -12.87 32.02 -10.66
C GLU A 811 -12.59 30.96 -9.60
N ALA A 812 -12.61 29.71 -10.04
CA ALA A 812 -11.89 28.59 -9.45
C ALA A 812 -11.09 27.98 -10.60
N ASP A 813 -9.79 28.32 -10.65
CA ASP A 813 -8.68 27.53 -11.20
C ASP A 813 -7.41 28.40 -11.20
N ALA A 814 -6.59 28.24 -10.15
CA ALA A 814 -5.13 28.39 -10.12
C ALA A 814 -4.58 27.85 -8.79
#